data_AF-A0A950DQL1-F1
#
_entry.id   AF-A0A950DQL1-F1
#
_cell.length_a   1.000
_cell.length_b   1.000
_cell.length_c   1.000
_cell.angle_alpha   90.00
_cell.angle_beta   90.00
_cell.angle_gamma   90.00
#
_symmetry.space_group_name_H-M   'P 1'
#
loop_
_entity.id
_entity.type
_entity.pdbx_description
1 polymer ?
#
loop_
_entity_poly.entity_id
_entity_poly.type
_entity_poly.pdbx_seq_one_letter_code
_entity_poly.pdbx_strand_id
1 'polypeptide(L)'
;MDLDPGQCNLVKTGLKHVFAWLRASPKEKDQELGHPGLGLTDTPVVLLSSLAPGADQWAVSVAREVSTEPVHRAGVHVLAPLPFFKDQYLESSTFNRACVDESAKQFLANFPDEETFVVRFNDELNHNEAELRAKHRLILTGPDAKAVRDRRFLAAGEYVAAYSDILLALTDGPIRPIESSALIQRESPSAEAIAQRKLRGLMFGLLPTSPALGGSDNGAVIHIYAPRKPKRNDTSANAKTSKAGKLEILFPYEYCPDHLRAQNYSDKRWQKAGYAALFALAQNFQLLNTEQIAVRKEKEARALSELLPNAEVLLPARSDGNELGRLRDTLDHLARLRRRIADYNRYYDERIKRLKQTLFRLAFFSALFFALAESWVPTPDTGGPLRTFCFVAGVALTLAAWAIFSWHRARLYDQRSDDYRAIAEGLRVQFYWTACGSGESVASNYLQRQRGEIGWIRGVISAASFPYETMRSIFDNLSPDKRRALLGSIRKGWVQEQLGYFTSNVDKLTRQRAFFVHYSSIMLFSAFLLYIFNFIFQYSVLANLSSLNPSLLMNRSEAISLCGAAIAIVGILYGLSDFDLIDKLRTDELNSTDKLFQAPSKPRTFMDRIFASLFLVFSMFLPKRVESVRGGNYLLRGALVVAITILVVGSAYYVRGLGSWLPSPIKISSMLRNLLLAGGVLCGLWVSANHLTENIRRYASMESMFNGADERFGQYLAACDGNDPVVVQRVFDDIRSLIIAVGRESLPENADWLFTHRARPVEPVST
;
A
#
# COMPACT_ATOMS: atom_id res chain seq x y z
N MET A 1 18.58 7.83 36.73
CA MET A 1 18.01 9.02 37.37
C MET A 1 17.77 8.65 38.82
N ASP A 2 18.24 9.41 39.79
CA ASP A 2 18.18 9.00 41.20
C ASP A 2 16.80 9.37 41.79
N LEU A 3 15.77 8.66 41.32
CA LEU A 3 14.40 8.78 41.79
C LEU A 3 14.34 8.40 43.28
N ASP A 4 13.44 9.03 44.03
CA ASP A 4 13.23 8.72 45.44
C ASP A 4 12.61 7.32 45.58
N PRO A 5 13.33 6.31 46.13
CA PRO A 5 12.78 4.97 46.33
C PRO A 5 11.55 4.97 47.25
N GLY A 6 11.45 5.95 48.17
CA GLY A 6 10.29 6.11 49.05
C GLY A 6 8.99 6.44 48.30
N GLN A 7 9.09 6.92 47.06
CA GLN A 7 7.94 7.24 46.20
C GLN A 7 7.68 6.16 45.14
N CYS A 8 8.46 5.06 45.14
CA CYS A 8 8.38 4.00 44.13
C CYS A 8 6.97 3.44 43.99
N ASN A 9 6.26 3.18 45.09
CA ASN A 9 4.91 2.59 45.05
C ASN A 9 3.91 3.52 44.35
N LEU A 10 3.97 4.83 44.62
CA LEU A 10 3.09 5.81 43.98
C LEU A 10 3.37 5.93 42.48
N VAL A 11 4.64 5.93 42.08
CA VAL A 11 5.03 5.93 40.65
C VAL A 11 4.57 4.64 39.96
N LYS A 12 4.74 3.48 40.62
CA LYS A 12 4.25 2.19 40.11
C LYS A 12 2.73 2.15 39.97
N THR A 13 1.97 2.76 40.88
CA THR A 13 0.51 2.90 40.74
C THR A 13 0.16 3.69 39.48
N GLY A 14 0.83 4.83 39.23
CA GLY A 14 0.63 5.60 37.99
C GLY A 14 0.96 4.78 36.73
N LEU A 15 2.06 4.01 36.74
CA LEU A 15 2.41 3.10 35.65
C LEU A 15 1.32 2.03 35.41
N LYS A 16 0.81 1.40 36.47
CA LYS A 16 -0.29 0.41 36.38
C LYS A 16 -1.54 1.03 35.77
N HIS A 17 -1.89 2.26 36.19
CA HIS A 17 -3.03 3.00 35.65
C HIS A 17 -2.89 3.22 34.14
N VAL A 18 -1.69 3.57 33.66
CA VAL A 18 -1.44 3.71 32.22
C VAL A 18 -1.68 2.39 31.47
N PHE A 19 -1.16 1.26 31.96
CA PHE A 19 -1.39 -0.03 31.31
C PHE A 19 -2.88 -0.43 31.30
N ALA A 20 -3.60 -0.17 32.40
CA ALA A 20 -5.04 -0.38 32.46
C ALA A 20 -5.79 0.52 31.46
N TRP A 21 -5.41 1.79 31.35
CA TRP A 21 -6.00 2.75 30.42
C TRP A 21 -5.84 2.33 28.94
N LEU A 22 -4.71 1.72 28.56
CA LEU A 22 -4.53 1.18 27.21
C LEU A 22 -5.60 0.13 26.85
N ARG A 23 -6.03 -0.68 27.82
CA ARG A 23 -7.02 -1.76 27.65
C ARG A 23 -8.46 -1.29 27.92
N ALA A 24 -8.64 -0.15 28.58
CA ALA A 24 -9.95 0.35 29.00
C ALA A 24 -10.87 0.71 27.82
N SER A 25 -12.18 0.69 28.08
CA SER A 25 -13.22 0.98 27.09
C SER A 25 -13.12 2.42 26.56
N PRO A 26 -13.29 2.63 25.24
CA PRO A 26 -13.23 3.96 24.64
C PRO A 26 -14.49 4.82 24.85
N LYS A 27 -15.44 4.35 25.67
CA LYS A 27 -16.72 5.05 25.90
C LYS A 27 -16.67 6.03 27.06
N GLU A 28 -15.87 5.74 28.08
CA GLU A 28 -15.85 6.50 29.33
C GLU A 28 -14.54 7.25 29.48
N LYS A 29 -14.64 8.50 29.93
CA LYS A 29 -13.49 9.38 30.10
C LYS A 29 -12.72 8.97 31.36
N ASP A 30 -11.43 8.71 31.22
CA ASP A 30 -10.55 8.47 32.37
C ASP A 30 -10.39 9.75 33.20
N GLN A 31 -10.47 9.61 34.54
CA GLN A 31 -10.40 10.76 35.44
C GLN A 31 -8.97 11.30 35.61
N GLU A 32 -7.94 10.45 35.49
CA GLU A 32 -6.55 10.86 35.68
C GLU A 32 -5.94 11.44 34.40
N LEU A 33 -6.07 10.71 33.28
CA LEU A 33 -5.51 11.09 31.98
C LEU A 33 -6.41 12.07 31.23
N GLY A 34 -7.68 12.17 31.60
CA GLY A 34 -8.61 13.13 31.00
C GLY A 34 -9.10 12.75 29.60
N HIS A 35 -8.86 11.52 29.15
CA HIS A 35 -9.29 10.99 27.85
C HIS A 35 -9.82 9.56 28.00
N PRO A 36 -10.73 9.09 27.12
CA PRO A 36 -11.17 7.71 27.16
C PRO A 36 -10.03 6.70 26.95
N GLY A 37 -10.27 5.44 27.34
CA GLY A 37 -9.33 4.34 27.11
C GLY A 37 -9.16 4.02 25.62
N LEU A 38 -8.06 3.36 25.25
CA LEU A 38 -7.76 3.04 23.85
C LEU A 38 -8.44 1.77 23.33
N GLY A 39 -8.99 0.92 24.20
CA GLY A 39 -9.72 -0.29 23.82
C GLY A 39 -8.84 -1.38 23.18
N LEU A 40 -7.55 -1.40 23.46
CA LEU A 40 -6.59 -2.34 22.87
C LEU A 40 -6.66 -3.73 23.51
N THR A 41 -7.82 -4.38 23.62
CA THR A 41 -7.96 -5.64 24.38
C THR A 41 -7.22 -6.84 23.79
N ASP A 42 -7.10 -6.91 22.46
CA ASP A 42 -6.52 -8.04 21.73
C ASP A 42 -5.23 -7.66 21.00
N THR A 43 -4.77 -6.43 21.21
CA THR A 43 -3.53 -5.91 20.62
C THR A 43 -2.36 -6.15 21.57
N PRO A 44 -1.29 -6.84 21.16
CA PRO A 44 -0.08 -6.98 21.98
C PRO A 44 0.56 -5.62 22.29
N VAL A 45 1.10 -5.46 23.50
CA VAL A 45 1.83 -4.24 23.89
C VAL A 45 3.30 -4.60 24.07
N VAL A 46 4.19 -3.82 23.48
CA VAL A 46 5.65 -3.96 23.64
C VAL A 46 6.19 -2.75 24.40
N LEU A 47 6.80 -2.99 25.56
CA LEU A 47 7.53 -1.98 26.32
C LEU A 47 9.00 -1.98 25.89
N LEU A 48 9.48 -0.85 25.38
CA LEU A 48 10.90 -0.61 25.13
C LEU A 48 11.53 0.10 26.32
N SER A 49 12.62 -0.44 26.87
CA SER A 49 13.28 0.14 28.04
C SER A 49 14.79 -0.06 27.99
N SER A 50 15.57 0.99 28.28
CA SER A 50 17.04 0.88 28.28
C SER A 50 17.60 0.19 29.54
N LEU A 51 16.71 -0.25 30.46
CA LEU A 51 17.04 -0.93 31.71
C LEU A 51 17.94 -0.14 32.67
N ALA A 52 17.94 1.20 32.54
CA ALA A 52 18.64 2.05 33.48
C ALA A 52 18.11 1.87 34.92
N PRO A 53 18.97 1.90 35.96
CA PRO A 53 18.52 1.84 37.35
C PRO A 53 17.49 2.94 37.67
N GLY A 54 16.42 2.55 38.37
CA GLY A 54 15.31 3.43 38.72
C GLY A 54 14.13 3.32 37.76
N ALA A 55 13.78 4.42 37.09
CA ALA A 55 12.58 4.58 36.26
C ALA A 55 12.32 3.41 35.29
N ASP A 56 13.33 3.06 34.48
CA ASP A 56 13.25 2.03 33.45
C ASP A 56 12.96 0.65 34.08
N GLN A 57 13.73 0.27 35.11
CA GLN A 57 13.51 -1.00 35.82
C GLN A 57 12.17 -1.04 36.56
N TRP A 58 11.70 0.10 37.10
CA TRP A 58 10.37 0.19 37.70
C TRP A 58 9.26 -0.04 36.67
N ALA A 59 9.35 0.59 35.49
CA ALA A 59 8.41 0.39 34.39
C ALA A 59 8.39 -1.07 33.92
N VAL A 60 9.56 -1.70 33.76
CA VAL A 60 9.65 -3.12 33.38
C VAL A 60 9.06 -4.04 34.46
N SER A 61 9.31 -3.75 35.74
CA SER A 61 8.74 -4.54 36.84
C SER A 61 7.21 -4.49 36.84
N VAL A 62 6.63 -3.32 36.58
CA VAL A 62 5.17 -3.16 36.47
C VAL A 62 4.63 -3.85 35.23
N ALA A 63 5.30 -3.73 34.08
CA ALA A 63 4.88 -4.40 32.85
C ALA A 63 4.82 -5.93 33.01
N ARG A 64 5.82 -6.53 33.66
CA ARG A 64 5.84 -7.97 33.95
C ARG A 64 4.76 -8.39 34.94
N GLU A 65 4.49 -7.57 35.97
CA GLU A 65 3.40 -7.81 36.92
C GLU A 65 2.04 -7.81 36.20
N VAL A 66 1.76 -6.73 35.47
CA VAL A 66 0.48 -6.50 34.77
C VAL A 66 0.25 -7.50 33.63
N SER A 67 1.31 -8.01 32.99
CA SER A 67 1.17 -9.04 31.95
C SER A 67 0.58 -10.36 32.45
N THR A 68 0.57 -10.60 33.77
CA THR A 68 -0.04 -11.81 34.36
C THR A 68 -1.53 -11.64 34.65
N GLU A 69 -2.06 -10.41 34.56
CA GLU A 69 -3.45 -10.12 34.89
C GLU A 69 -4.42 -10.52 33.76
N PRO A 70 -5.64 -11.03 34.08
CA PRO A 70 -6.62 -11.45 33.07
C PRO A 70 -7.07 -10.35 32.10
N VAL A 71 -6.98 -9.08 32.51
CA VAL A 71 -7.32 -7.91 31.70
C VAL A 71 -6.33 -7.73 30.54
N HIS A 72 -5.11 -8.24 30.67
CA HIS A 72 -4.04 -8.16 29.68
C HIS A 72 -3.96 -9.44 28.84
N ARG A 73 -5.07 -9.84 28.21
CA ARG A 73 -5.18 -11.09 27.43
C ARG A 73 -4.10 -11.26 26.35
N ALA A 74 -3.68 -10.16 25.71
CA ALA A 74 -2.62 -10.18 24.70
C ALA A 74 -1.20 -9.99 25.26
N GLY A 75 -1.04 -9.93 26.60
CA GLY A 75 0.23 -9.78 27.30
C GLY A 75 0.91 -8.40 27.15
N VAL A 76 1.99 -8.22 27.90
CA VAL A 76 2.95 -7.11 27.72
C VAL A 76 4.34 -7.71 27.57
N HIS A 77 4.95 -7.51 26.40
CA HIS A 77 6.31 -7.95 26.11
C HIS A 77 7.30 -6.83 26.43
N VAL A 78 8.53 -7.18 26.82
CA VAL A 78 9.58 -6.20 27.11
C VAL A 78 10.77 -6.47 26.20
N LEU A 79 11.28 -5.43 25.56
CA LEU A 79 12.53 -5.46 24.80
C LEU A 79 13.45 -4.34 25.27
N ALA A 80 14.74 -4.64 25.33
CA ALA A 80 15.74 -3.80 25.96
C ALA A 80 16.81 -3.29 24.97
N PRO A 81 16.59 -2.12 24.33
CA PRO A 81 17.64 -1.42 23.60
C PRO A 81 18.66 -0.82 24.57
N LEU A 82 19.86 -1.40 24.60
CA LEU A 82 20.93 -1.03 25.52
C LEU A 82 21.95 -0.09 24.86
N PRO A 83 22.51 0.88 25.61
CA PRO A 83 23.57 1.76 25.12
C PRO A 83 24.92 1.03 24.90
N PHE A 84 25.12 -0.10 25.58
CA PHE A 84 26.30 -0.96 25.49
C PHE A 84 25.87 -2.42 25.52
N PHE A 85 26.79 -3.34 25.18
CA PHE A 85 26.55 -4.78 25.43
C PHE A 85 26.25 -5.01 26.90
N LYS A 86 25.39 -5.98 27.21
CA LYS A 86 24.84 -6.19 28.56
C LYS A 86 25.92 -6.30 29.64
N ASP A 87 26.98 -7.06 29.37
CA ASP A 87 28.15 -7.20 30.24
C ASP A 87 28.87 -5.86 30.46
N GLN A 88 29.13 -5.12 29.39
CA GLN A 88 29.77 -3.81 29.44
C GLN A 88 28.88 -2.73 30.08
N TYR A 89 27.56 -2.87 29.98
CA TYR A 89 26.61 -1.93 30.56
C TYR A 89 26.59 -2.02 32.09
N LEU A 90 26.70 -3.24 32.63
CA LEU A 90 26.87 -3.48 34.08
C LEU A 90 28.13 -2.81 34.63
N GLU A 91 29.21 -2.73 33.85
CA GLU A 91 30.46 -2.06 34.23
C GLU A 91 30.37 -0.53 34.16
N SER A 92 29.30 0.02 33.57
CA SER A 92 29.20 1.45 33.33
C SER A 92 29.00 2.27 34.62
N SER A 93 29.38 3.55 34.55
CA SER A 93 29.16 4.52 35.64
C SER A 93 27.71 4.71 36.06
N THR A 94 26.75 4.16 35.29
CA THR A 94 25.33 4.21 35.62
C THR A 94 24.98 3.20 36.72
N PHE A 95 25.62 2.03 36.74
CA PHE A 95 25.43 1.00 37.77
C PHE A 95 26.44 1.08 38.92
N ASN A 96 27.56 1.77 38.73
CA ASN A 96 28.62 1.93 39.73
C ASN A 96 28.48 3.19 40.62
N ARG A 97 27.27 3.72 40.78
CA ARG A 97 27.01 4.89 41.65
C ARG A 97 26.69 4.43 43.06
N ALA A 98 27.10 5.21 44.06
CA ALA A 98 26.81 4.91 45.48
C ALA A 98 25.31 4.82 45.83
N CYS A 99 24.43 5.36 44.99
CA CYS A 99 22.97 5.35 45.16
C CYS A 99 22.27 4.15 44.49
N VAL A 100 22.98 3.35 43.69
CA VAL A 100 22.43 2.18 43.00
C VAL A 100 22.67 0.96 43.88
N ASP A 101 21.60 0.23 44.14
CA ASP A 101 21.63 -0.99 44.93
C ASP A 101 22.06 -2.21 44.08
N GLU A 102 22.53 -3.26 44.76
CA GLU A 102 22.90 -4.51 44.09
C GLU A 102 21.67 -5.18 43.42
N SER A 103 20.46 -4.89 43.89
CA SER A 103 19.22 -5.39 43.28
C SER A 103 19.05 -4.90 41.83
N ALA A 104 19.39 -3.63 41.54
CA ALA A 104 19.34 -3.09 40.19
C ALA A 104 20.36 -3.74 39.24
N LYS A 105 21.54 -4.11 39.73
CA LYS A 105 22.54 -4.86 38.96
C LYS A 105 22.09 -6.28 38.68
N GLN A 106 21.58 -6.97 39.70
CA GLN A 106 21.02 -8.32 39.56
C GLN A 106 19.83 -8.33 38.58
N PHE A 107 19.01 -7.28 38.58
CA PHE A 107 17.90 -7.13 37.64
C PHE A 107 18.38 -7.16 36.19
N LEU A 108 19.40 -6.36 35.84
CA LEU A 108 19.97 -6.38 34.49
C LEU A 108 20.68 -7.70 34.19
N ALA A 109 21.49 -8.23 35.13
CA ALA A 109 22.22 -9.48 34.94
C ALA A 109 21.29 -10.67 34.62
N ASN A 110 20.15 -10.76 35.32
CA ASN A 110 19.15 -11.81 35.16
C ASN A 110 18.16 -11.55 34.01
N PHE A 111 18.23 -10.39 33.36
CA PHE A 111 17.33 -10.09 32.25
C PHE A 111 17.67 -10.95 31.02
N PRO A 112 16.71 -11.56 30.29
CA PRO A 112 17.02 -12.50 29.21
C PRO A 112 17.85 -11.87 28.09
N ASP A 113 18.94 -12.53 27.66
CA ASP A 113 19.79 -12.01 26.58
C ASP A 113 19.03 -11.87 25.26
N GLU A 114 18.08 -12.77 24.99
CA GLU A 114 17.22 -12.75 23.79
C GLU A 114 16.31 -11.51 23.72
N GLU A 115 16.04 -10.88 24.87
CA GLU A 115 15.22 -9.66 24.97
C GLU A 115 16.08 -8.38 24.93
N THR A 116 17.40 -8.50 24.80
CA THR A 116 18.34 -7.37 24.79
C THR A 116 19.04 -7.22 23.44
N PHE A 117 19.35 -5.98 23.07
CA PHE A 117 20.21 -5.69 21.92
C PHE A 117 20.89 -4.33 22.08
N VAL A 118 22.04 -4.15 21.44
CA VAL A 118 22.80 -2.91 21.50
C VAL A 118 22.28 -1.92 20.46
N VAL A 119 22.13 -0.65 20.87
CA VAL A 119 21.86 0.45 19.94
C VAL A 119 23.17 0.93 19.31
N ARG A 120 23.27 0.76 17.99
CA ARG A 120 24.38 1.27 17.18
C ARG A 120 24.13 2.69 16.68
N PHE A 121 25.21 3.45 16.55
CA PHE A 121 25.21 4.68 15.77
C PHE A 121 25.27 4.39 14.27
N ASN A 122 24.97 5.41 13.48
CA ASN A 122 25.04 5.33 12.02
C ASN A 122 26.48 5.04 11.50
N ASP A 123 27.52 5.53 12.17
CA ASP A 123 28.93 5.25 11.86
C ASP A 123 29.39 3.86 12.33
N GLU A 124 28.58 3.16 13.13
CA GLU A 124 28.89 1.84 13.71
C GLU A 124 28.34 0.68 12.88
N LEU A 125 27.62 0.98 11.78
CA LEU A 125 26.97 -0.03 10.94
C LEU A 125 27.94 -1.00 10.27
N ASN A 126 29.16 -0.55 9.96
CA ASN A 126 30.16 -1.38 9.28
C ASN A 126 31.11 -2.11 10.23
N HIS A 127 30.97 -1.91 11.55
CA HIS A 127 31.84 -2.57 12.53
C HIS A 127 31.30 -3.97 12.85
N ASN A 128 32.19 -4.96 12.97
CA ASN A 128 31.78 -6.26 13.53
C ASN A 128 31.61 -6.17 15.07
N GLU A 129 31.04 -7.22 15.68
CA GLU A 129 30.80 -7.22 17.13
C GLU A 129 32.10 -7.04 17.94
N ALA A 130 33.21 -7.64 17.52
CA ALA A 130 34.48 -7.55 18.24
C ALA A 130 35.06 -6.12 18.23
N GLU A 131 35.04 -5.47 17.07
CA GLU A 131 35.42 -4.06 16.90
C GLU A 131 34.53 -3.15 17.72
N LEU A 132 33.22 -3.39 17.69
CA LEU A 132 32.25 -2.60 18.44
C LEU A 132 32.46 -2.74 19.95
N ARG A 133 32.67 -3.97 20.46
CA ARG A 133 33.02 -4.23 21.86
C ARG A 133 34.32 -3.53 22.27
N ALA A 134 35.34 -3.52 21.40
CA ALA A 134 36.59 -2.82 21.66
C ALA A 134 36.38 -1.30 21.77
N LYS A 135 35.62 -0.71 20.83
CA LYS A 135 35.24 0.71 20.86
C LYS A 135 34.47 1.05 22.14
N HIS A 136 33.52 0.22 22.54
CA HIS A 136 32.74 0.41 23.78
C HIS A 136 33.61 0.40 25.03
N ARG A 137 34.57 -0.54 25.11
CA ARG A 137 35.47 -0.65 26.26
C ARG A 137 36.31 0.63 26.42
N LEU A 138 36.81 1.18 25.32
CA LEU A 138 37.51 2.47 25.32
C LEU A 138 36.61 3.63 25.79
N ILE A 139 35.33 3.64 25.40
CA ILE A 139 34.35 4.64 25.85
C ILE A 139 34.06 4.52 27.35
N LEU A 140 34.12 3.31 27.92
CA LEU A 140 33.89 3.12 29.35
C LEU A 140 35.08 3.53 30.21
N THR A 141 36.31 3.38 29.71
CA THR A 141 37.56 3.58 30.49
C THR A 141 38.35 4.85 30.15
N GLY A 142 38.05 5.56 29.05
CA GLY A 142 38.86 6.68 28.53
C GLY A 142 38.70 8.04 29.24
N PRO A 143 39.63 8.99 29.04
CA PRO A 143 39.58 10.33 29.65
C PRO A 143 38.53 11.28 29.03
N ASP A 144 38.30 11.22 27.71
CA ASP A 144 37.23 11.96 26.99
C ASP A 144 35.89 11.20 26.97
N ALA A 145 35.79 10.12 27.76
CA ALA A 145 34.68 9.16 27.76
C ALA A 145 33.31 9.78 28.05
N LYS A 146 33.24 10.83 28.88
CA LYS A 146 31.95 11.29 29.41
C LYS A 146 30.99 11.77 28.32
N ALA A 147 31.46 12.61 27.40
CA ALA A 147 30.61 13.14 26.32
C ALA A 147 30.14 12.03 25.37
N VAL A 148 31.06 11.14 24.96
CA VAL A 148 30.76 10.01 24.07
C VAL A 148 29.83 9.00 24.74
N ARG A 149 30.01 8.74 26.04
CA ARG A 149 29.14 7.89 26.85
C ARG A 149 27.75 8.50 27.03
N ASP A 150 27.67 9.80 27.33
CA ASP A 150 26.40 10.50 27.46
C ASP A 150 25.63 10.50 26.12
N ARG A 151 26.34 10.60 24.99
CA ARG A 151 25.79 10.41 23.64
C ARG A 151 25.30 8.98 23.37
N ARG A 152 25.91 7.96 23.97
CA ARG A 152 25.40 6.58 23.92
C ARG A 152 24.11 6.38 24.70
N PHE A 153 24.03 6.95 25.90
CA PHE A 153 22.78 7.00 26.66
C PHE A 153 21.69 7.78 25.90
N LEU A 154 22.08 8.86 25.21
CA LEU A 154 21.20 9.64 24.36
C LEU A 154 20.57 8.77 23.26
N ALA A 155 21.40 8.00 22.54
CA ALA A 155 20.93 7.15 21.46
C ALA A 155 19.99 6.04 21.96
N ALA A 156 20.27 5.41 23.10
CA ALA A 156 19.35 4.43 23.66
C ALA A 156 17.98 5.06 23.99
N GLY A 157 17.97 6.25 24.59
CA GLY A 157 16.74 6.99 24.88
C GLY A 157 15.99 7.46 23.63
N GLU A 158 16.71 7.96 22.62
CA GLU A 158 16.12 8.33 21.33
C GLU A 158 15.58 7.11 20.58
N TYR A 159 16.23 5.96 20.70
CA TYR A 159 15.77 4.73 20.08
C TYR A 159 14.42 4.29 20.67
N VAL A 160 14.26 4.37 22.00
CA VAL A 160 12.97 4.15 22.67
C VAL A 160 11.92 5.16 22.18
N ALA A 161 12.28 6.44 22.01
CA ALA A 161 11.36 7.45 21.48
C ALA A 161 11.00 7.21 20.00
N ALA A 162 11.95 6.75 19.19
CA ALA A 162 11.78 6.50 17.76
C ALA A 162 10.76 5.39 17.48
N TYR A 163 10.84 4.33 18.26
CA TYR A 163 10.10 3.08 18.02
C TYR A 163 8.91 2.86 18.94
N SER A 164 8.52 3.87 19.72
CA SER A 164 7.32 3.81 20.58
C SER A 164 6.15 4.57 19.95
N ASP A 165 4.94 4.01 20.03
CA ASP A 165 3.71 4.77 19.72
C ASP A 165 3.35 5.73 20.87
N ILE A 166 3.69 5.36 22.10
CA ILE A 166 3.52 6.16 23.31
C ILE A 166 4.82 6.11 24.11
N LEU A 167 5.38 7.27 24.45
CA LEU A 167 6.57 7.35 25.32
C LEU A 167 6.15 7.60 26.76
N LEU A 168 6.62 6.75 27.68
CA LEU A 168 6.48 6.99 29.12
C LEU A 168 7.67 7.81 29.61
N ALA A 169 7.42 9.02 30.11
CA ALA A 169 8.45 9.90 30.63
C ALA A 169 8.31 10.04 32.15
N LEU A 170 9.24 9.46 32.90
CA LEU A 170 9.28 9.56 34.37
C LEU A 170 10.26 10.66 34.76
N THR A 171 9.75 11.82 35.19
CA THR A 171 10.60 12.98 35.48
C THR A 171 10.18 13.73 36.75
N ASP A 172 11.11 14.47 37.36
CA ASP A 172 10.93 15.18 38.64
C ASP A 172 10.29 16.56 38.52
N GLY A 173 10.03 17.01 37.29
CA GLY A 173 9.42 18.30 36.97
C GLY A 173 8.47 18.17 35.78
N PRO A 174 7.72 19.22 35.42
CA PRO A 174 6.93 19.21 34.19
C PRO A 174 7.85 19.19 32.96
N ILE A 175 7.40 18.54 31.89
CA ILE A 175 8.09 18.58 30.59
C ILE A 175 7.81 19.93 29.93
N ARG A 176 8.80 20.83 29.95
CA ARG A 176 8.61 22.20 29.45
C ARG A 176 8.90 22.29 27.95
N PRO A 177 8.18 23.17 27.21
CA PRO A 177 8.57 23.52 25.85
C PRO A 177 10.02 24.02 25.82
N ILE A 178 10.84 23.40 24.98
CA ILE A 178 12.20 23.85 24.68
C ILE A 178 12.21 24.41 23.26
N GLU A 179 12.91 25.53 23.03
CA GLU A 179 13.11 26.04 21.66
C GLU A 179 13.87 25.03 20.80
N SER A 180 13.49 24.89 19.53
CA SER A 180 14.06 23.86 18.64
C SER A 180 15.58 24.01 18.48
N SER A 181 16.11 25.24 18.43
CA SER A 181 17.55 25.53 18.38
C SER A 181 18.29 25.02 19.62
N ALA A 182 17.72 25.28 20.80
CA ALA A 182 18.27 24.82 22.07
C ALA A 182 18.20 23.28 22.20
N LEU A 183 17.16 22.64 21.65
CA LEU A 183 17.03 21.18 21.67
C LEU A 183 18.07 20.47 20.80
N ILE A 184 18.42 21.04 19.64
CA ILE A 184 19.47 20.53 18.74
C ILE A 184 20.85 20.64 19.41
N GLN A 185 21.13 21.76 20.08
CA GLN A 185 22.40 21.97 20.77
C GLN A 185 22.55 21.14 22.05
N ARG A 186 21.44 20.65 22.60
CA ARG A 186 21.42 19.93 23.87
C ARG A 186 21.60 18.43 23.63
N GLU A 187 22.84 17.95 23.62
CA GLU A 187 23.18 16.50 23.58
C GLU A 187 22.93 15.77 24.92
N SER A 188 22.01 16.27 25.76
CA SER A 188 21.78 15.72 27.10
C SER A 188 20.87 14.48 27.06
N PRO A 189 21.25 13.35 27.69
CA PRO A 189 20.42 12.14 27.77
C PRO A 189 19.29 12.23 28.81
N SER A 190 18.78 13.42 29.09
CA SER A 190 17.71 13.59 30.08
C SER A 190 16.36 13.14 29.52
N ALA A 191 15.53 12.56 30.39
CA ALA A 191 14.17 12.13 30.02
C ALA A 191 13.30 13.28 29.49
N GLU A 192 13.47 14.50 30.03
CA GLU A 192 12.80 15.71 29.51
C GLU A 192 13.21 16.02 28.06
N ALA A 193 14.51 15.93 27.74
CA ALA A 193 15.00 16.19 26.40
C ALA A 193 14.49 15.13 25.40
N ILE A 194 14.51 13.85 25.79
CA ILE A 194 13.98 12.74 24.98
C ILE A 194 12.47 12.92 24.74
N ALA A 195 11.71 13.30 25.76
CA ALA A 195 10.29 13.60 25.61
C ALA A 195 10.02 14.76 24.65
N GLN A 196 10.80 15.85 24.74
CA GLN A 196 10.68 16.97 23.80
C GLN A 196 11.01 16.56 22.35
N ARG A 197 11.99 15.67 22.15
CA ARG A 197 12.27 15.10 20.82
C ARG A 197 11.13 14.22 20.33
N LYS A 198 10.51 13.42 21.20
CA LYS A 198 9.31 12.66 20.83
C LYS A 198 8.18 13.57 20.35
N LEU A 199 7.98 14.73 20.98
CA LEU A 199 6.89 15.66 20.66
C LEU A 199 7.16 16.53 19.41
N ARG A 200 8.42 16.74 19.02
CA ARG A 200 8.84 17.62 17.90
C ARG A 200 9.40 16.89 16.67
N GLY A 201 9.93 15.68 16.84
CA GLY A 201 10.77 14.99 15.86
C GLY A 201 12.17 14.72 16.44
N LEU A 202 12.76 13.60 16.04
CA LEU A 202 14.03 13.08 16.58
C LEU A 202 15.26 13.78 15.98
N MET A 203 16.43 13.58 16.59
CA MET A 203 17.68 14.09 16.02
C MET A 203 18.07 13.33 14.75
N PHE A 204 18.54 14.08 13.75
CA PHE A 204 19.04 13.52 12.52
C PHE A 204 20.44 12.94 12.68
N GLY A 205 20.67 11.77 12.10
CA GLY A 205 22.00 11.16 11.96
C GLY A 205 22.55 10.45 13.20
N LEU A 206 21.87 10.50 14.35
CA LEU A 206 22.30 9.73 15.53
C LEU A 206 21.98 8.24 15.37
N LEU A 207 20.74 7.93 15.01
CA LEU A 207 20.26 6.58 14.75
C LEU A 207 20.28 6.27 13.25
N PRO A 208 20.61 5.02 12.86
CA PRO A 208 20.65 4.60 11.46
C PRO A 208 19.29 4.65 10.77
N THR A 209 18.20 4.71 11.54
CA THR A 209 16.84 4.50 11.06
C THR A 209 15.94 5.75 11.14
N SER A 210 16.49 6.96 11.35
CA SER A 210 15.67 8.18 11.40
C SER A 210 15.83 9.00 10.12
N PRO A 211 14.80 9.12 9.26
CA PRO A 211 14.89 9.94 8.06
C PRO A 211 15.03 11.42 8.43
N ALA A 212 15.74 12.19 7.60
CA ALA A 212 15.91 13.65 7.73
C ALA A 212 14.60 14.46 7.78
N LEU A 213 13.47 13.82 7.51
CA LEU A 213 12.12 14.41 7.46
C LEU A 213 11.14 13.78 8.47
N GLY A 214 11.63 12.88 9.33
CA GLY A 214 10.82 12.22 10.36
C GLY A 214 10.35 13.21 11.43
N GLY A 215 9.04 13.47 11.46
CA GLY A 215 8.40 14.30 12.49
C GLY A 215 8.13 13.52 13.78
N SER A 216 7.31 14.08 14.66
CA SER A 216 6.85 13.39 15.89
C SER A 216 5.74 12.36 15.63
N ASP A 217 5.23 12.32 14.40
CA ASP A 217 4.10 11.48 13.97
C ASP A 217 2.94 11.58 14.98
N ASN A 218 2.43 10.46 15.48
CA ASN A 218 1.30 10.40 16.42
C ASN A 218 1.78 10.12 17.85
N GLY A 219 3.08 10.26 18.11
CA GLY A 219 3.75 9.77 19.30
C GLY A 219 3.42 10.59 20.56
N ALA A 220 2.37 10.22 21.28
CA ALA A 220 2.03 10.87 22.55
C ALA A 220 3.08 10.58 23.63
N VAL A 221 3.27 11.53 24.54
CA VAL A 221 4.10 11.34 25.74
C VAL A 221 3.19 11.31 26.95
N ILE A 222 3.23 10.21 27.71
CA ILE A 222 2.59 10.15 29.03
C ILE A 222 3.67 10.48 30.06
N HIS A 223 3.53 11.64 30.66
CA HIS A 223 4.38 12.11 31.73
C HIS A 223 3.88 11.56 33.07
N ILE A 224 4.78 10.94 33.83
CA ILE A 224 4.52 10.43 35.17
C ILE A 224 5.45 11.17 36.12
N TYR A 225 4.89 11.93 37.05
CA TYR A 225 5.70 12.69 38.00
C TYR A 225 6.44 11.75 38.95
N ALA A 226 7.77 11.78 38.91
CA ALA A 226 8.66 10.93 39.68
C ALA A 226 9.75 11.80 40.36
N PRO A 227 9.56 12.19 41.62
CA PRO A 227 10.49 13.09 42.31
C PRO A 227 11.84 12.41 42.60
N ARG A 228 12.91 13.21 42.66
CA ARG A 228 14.25 12.77 43.07
C ARG A 228 14.38 12.74 44.59
N LYS A 229 15.32 11.93 45.07
CA LYS A 229 15.69 11.94 46.49
C LYS A 229 16.12 13.36 46.91
N PRO A 230 15.57 13.93 47.99
CA PRO A 230 15.94 15.28 48.43
C PRO A 230 17.43 15.33 48.78
N LYS A 231 18.12 16.40 48.38
CA LYS A 231 19.48 16.67 48.87
C LYS A 231 19.39 16.94 50.37
N ARG A 232 20.33 16.40 51.15
CA ARG A 232 20.32 16.26 52.62
C ARG A 232 20.12 17.54 53.46
N ASN A 233 19.88 18.71 52.86
CA ASN A 233 19.82 20.02 53.52
C ASN A 233 18.49 20.80 53.37
N ASP A 234 17.45 20.28 52.70
CA ASP A 234 16.15 20.98 52.65
C ASP A 234 15.26 20.57 53.84
N THR A 235 15.48 21.19 54.99
CA THR A 235 14.66 21.07 56.21
C THR A 235 13.37 21.89 56.17
N SER A 236 12.79 22.15 54.99
CA SER A 236 11.47 22.77 54.85
C SER A 236 10.45 21.80 54.24
N ALA A 237 10.29 20.63 54.84
CA ALA A 237 9.21 19.70 54.50
C ALA A 237 7.91 20.14 55.19
N ASN A 238 7.32 21.25 54.73
CA ASN A 238 5.87 21.41 54.91
C ASN A 238 5.21 20.28 54.12
N ALA A 239 4.33 19.52 54.78
CA ALA A 239 3.57 18.40 54.24
C ALA A 239 2.70 18.81 53.04
N LYS A 240 3.31 19.01 51.88
CA LYS A 240 2.62 19.03 50.59
C LYS A 240 2.41 17.57 50.20
N THR A 241 1.16 17.22 49.91
CA THR A 241 0.80 15.94 49.30
C THR A 241 1.74 15.67 48.12
N SER A 242 2.42 14.52 48.17
CA SER A 242 3.35 14.12 47.11
C SER A 242 2.58 14.02 45.79
N LYS A 243 3.06 14.70 44.76
CA LYS A 243 2.52 14.58 43.39
C LYS A 243 3.01 13.32 42.69
N ALA A 244 3.80 12.46 43.36
CA ALA A 244 4.37 11.25 42.77
C ALA A 244 3.29 10.36 42.15
N GLY A 245 3.54 9.84 40.96
CA GLY A 245 2.59 9.02 40.21
C GLY A 245 1.53 9.82 39.44
N LYS A 246 1.42 11.14 39.62
CA LYS A 246 0.48 11.95 38.86
C LYS A 246 0.77 11.90 37.35
N LEU A 247 -0.29 11.71 36.57
CA LEU A 247 -0.24 11.55 35.12
C LEU A 247 -0.59 12.85 34.38
N GLU A 248 0.03 13.03 33.22
CA GLU A 248 -0.29 14.06 32.23
C GLU A 248 0.01 13.52 30.84
N ILE A 249 -0.90 13.73 29.87
CA ILE A 249 -0.66 13.36 28.47
C ILE A 249 -0.32 14.59 27.63
N LEU A 250 0.76 14.49 26.87
CA LEU A 250 1.25 15.51 25.97
C LEU A 250 1.18 14.96 24.54
N PHE A 251 0.61 15.75 23.63
CA PHE A 251 0.49 15.41 22.23
C PHE A 251 1.51 16.16 21.38
N PRO A 252 1.93 15.58 20.24
CA PRO A 252 2.84 16.23 19.30
C PRO A 252 2.46 17.67 18.97
N TYR A 253 3.47 18.51 18.77
CA TYR A 253 3.30 19.94 18.41
C TYR A 253 2.62 20.13 17.05
N GLU A 254 2.67 19.12 16.19
CA GLU A 254 2.01 19.13 14.88
C GLU A 254 0.48 19.21 14.97
N TYR A 255 -0.09 18.83 16.13
CA TYR A 255 -1.52 18.97 16.42
C TYR A 255 -1.86 20.29 17.14
N CYS A 256 -0.87 21.16 17.39
CA CYS A 256 -1.09 22.46 18.01
C CYS A 256 -1.72 23.41 16.97
N PRO A 257 -2.86 24.03 17.27
CA PRO A 257 -3.47 24.97 16.34
C PRO A 257 -2.56 26.18 16.06
N ASP A 258 -2.57 26.68 14.82
CA ASP A 258 -1.62 27.72 14.33
C ASP A 258 -1.59 29.01 15.18
N HIS A 259 -2.70 29.35 15.83
CA HIS A 259 -2.86 30.57 16.63
C HIS A 259 -2.42 30.42 18.10
N LEU A 260 -2.10 29.19 18.54
CA LEU A 260 -1.74 28.90 19.92
C LEU A 260 -0.22 28.91 20.11
N ARG A 261 0.23 29.53 21.20
CA ARG A 261 1.63 29.40 21.63
C ARG A 261 1.87 28.00 22.18
N ALA A 262 3.02 27.41 21.82
CA ALA A 262 3.53 26.11 22.25
C ALA A 262 3.59 25.87 23.79
N GLN A 263 3.31 26.89 24.60
CA GLN A 263 3.27 26.83 26.07
C GLN A 263 1.90 26.36 26.61
N ASN A 264 0.85 26.39 25.80
CA ASN A 264 -0.52 26.06 26.22
C ASN A 264 -0.93 24.61 25.90
N TYR A 265 -0.20 23.64 26.43
CA TYR A 265 -0.48 22.19 26.23
C TYR A 265 -1.87 21.74 26.71
N SER A 266 -2.46 22.48 27.66
CA SER A 266 -3.79 22.18 28.21
C SER A 266 -4.95 22.63 27.31
N ASP A 267 -4.68 23.19 26.13
CA ASP A 267 -5.73 23.60 25.20
C ASP A 267 -6.61 22.41 24.78
N LYS A 268 -7.93 22.59 24.87
CA LYS A 268 -8.89 21.50 24.61
C LYS A 268 -8.91 21.06 23.15
N ARG A 269 -8.63 21.95 22.19
CA ARG A 269 -8.64 21.63 20.75
C ARG A 269 -7.39 20.82 20.41
N TRP A 270 -6.23 21.25 20.88
CA TRP A 270 -4.98 20.50 20.72
C TRP A 270 -5.09 19.10 21.34
N GLN A 271 -5.56 19.01 22.59
CA GLN A 271 -5.77 17.74 23.29
C GLN A 271 -6.76 16.83 22.53
N LYS A 272 -7.85 17.39 21.99
CA LYS A 272 -8.82 16.63 21.20
C LYS A 272 -8.24 16.12 19.88
N ALA A 273 -7.48 16.96 19.17
CA ALA A 273 -6.87 16.59 17.89
C ALA A 273 -5.80 15.49 18.07
N GLY A 274 -4.90 15.67 19.04
CA GLY A 274 -3.88 14.68 19.37
C GLY A 274 -4.47 13.35 19.84
N TYR A 275 -5.48 13.38 20.71
CA TYR A 275 -6.17 12.16 21.13
C TYR A 275 -6.90 11.48 19.97
N ALA A 276 -7.56 12.24 19.08
CA ALA A 276 -8.24 11.66 17.93
C ALA A 276 -7.27 10.90 17.00
N ALA A 277 -6.06 11.43 16.79
CA ALA A 277 -5.03 10.76 16.01
C ALA A 277 -4.51 9.48 16.70
N LEU A 278 -4.20 9.54 18.00
CA LEU A 278 -3.77 8.38 18.78
C LEU A 278 -4.86 7.29 18.81
N PHE A 279 -6.11 7.70 18.99
CA PHE A 279 -7.25 6.79 19.06
C PHE A 279 -7.54 6.12 17.71
N ALA A 280 -7.40 6.85 16.59
CA ALA A 280 -7.54 6.27 15.26
C ALA A 280 -6.49 5.17 14.99
N LEU A 281 -5.24 5.35 15.46
CA LEU A 281 -4.23 4.29 15.41
C LEU A 281 -4.65 3.06 16.20
N ALA A 282 -5.04 3.28 17.46
CA ALA A 282 -5.44 2.20 18.36
C ALA A 282 -6.62 1.39 17.81
N GLN A 283 -7.60 2.06 17.22
CA GLN A 283 -8.73 1.39 16.56
C GLN A 283 -8.29 0.51 15.40
N ASN A 284 -7.37 0.98 14.55
CA ASN A 284 -6.89 0.19 13.41
C ASN A 284 -6.08 -1.04 13.87
N PHE A 285 -5.24 -0.89 14.91
CA PHE A 285 -4.52 -2.03 15.49
C PHE A 285 -5.47 -3.06 16.09
N GLN A 286 -6.44 -2.61 16.90
CA GLN A 286 -7.42 -3.50 17.51
C GLN A 286 -8.29 -4.19 16.46
N LEU A 287 -8.68 -3.46 15.40
CA LEU A 287 -9.44 -4.03 14.30
C LEU A 287 -8.64 -5.11 13.58
N LEU A 288 -7.37 -4.86 13.23
CA LEU A 288 -6.52 -5.86 12.57
C LEU A 288 -6.39 -7.14 13.41
N ASN A 289 -6.26 -7.01 14.73
CA ASN A 289 -6.13 -8.14 15.65
C ASN A 289 -7.45 -8.89 15.89
N THR A 290 -8.61 -8.24 15.73
CA THR A 290 -9.93 -8.85 15.96
C THR A 290 -10.63 -9.33 14.68
N GLU A 291 -10.16 -8.91 13.50
CA GLU A 291 -10.75 -9.32 12.23
C GLU A 291 -10.62 -10.84 11.99
N GLN A 292 -11.76 -11.51 11.90
CA GLN A 292 -11.87 -12.95 11.60
C GLN A 292 -12.14 -13.15 10.11
N ILE A 293 -11.07 -13.14 9.32
CA ILE A 293 -11.12 -13.44 7.89
C ILE A 293 -10.53 -14.82 7.64
N ALA A 294 -11.18 -15.61 6.78
CA ALA A 294 -10.71 -16.95 6.44
C ALA A 294 -9.36 -16.88 5.70
N VAL A 295 -8.32 -17.45 6.33
CA VAL A 295 -6.95 -17.50 5.78
C VAL A 295 -6.71 -18.85 5.11
N ARG A 296 -5.96 -18.86 4.00
CA ARG A 296 -5.60 -20.10 3.30
C ARG A 296 -4.38 -20.74 3.97
N LYS A 297 -4.63 -21.57 5.00
CA LYS A 297 -3.58 -22.23 5.82
C LYS A 297 -2.48 -22.90 5.00
N GLU A 298 -2.82 -23.56 3.88
CA GLU A 298 -1.84 -24.19 2.99
C GLU A 298 -0.84 -23.20 2.37
N LYS A 299 -1.32 -22.01 1.97
CA LYS A 299 -0.47 -20.96 1.42
C LYS A 299 0.34 -20.25 2.48
N GLU A 300 -0.23 -20.10 3.67
CA GLU A 300 0.49 -19.57 4.84
C GLU A 300 1.65 -20.49 5.24
N ALA A 301 1.44 -21.81 5.23
CA ALA A 301 2.50 -22.77 5.53
C ALA A 301 3.66 -22.74 4.50
N ARG A 302 3.39 -22.35 3.25
CA ARG A 302 4.40 -22.25 2.18
C ARG A 302 4.95 -20.84 1.99
N ALA A 303 4.48 -19.85 2.77
CA ALA A 303 4.79 -18.43 2.54
C ALA A 303 6.29 -18.13 2.55
N LEU A 304 7.05 -18.74 3.47
CA LEU A 304 8.51 -18.57 3.51
C LEU A 304 9.17 -19.10 2.24
N SER A 305 8.80 -20.32 1.80
CA SER A 305 9.37 -20.93 0.58
C SER A 305 8.98 -20.19 -0.71
N GLU A 306 7.82 -19.52 -0.74
CA GLU A 306 7.39 -18.67 -1.86
C GLU A 306 8.23 -17.40 -1.97
N LEU A 307 8.59 -16.77 -0.84
CA LEU A 307 9.42 -15.56 -0.83
C LEU A 307 10.92 -15.87 -0.94
N LEU A 308 11.36 -16.99 -0.39
CA LEU A 308 12.77 -17.36 -0.33
C LEU A 308 12.94 -18.81 -0.83
N PRO A 309 13.11 -18.99 -2.14
CA PRO A 309 13.33 -20.31 -2.73
C PRO A 309 14.52 -21.05 -2.08
N ASN A 310 14.35 -22.32 -1.73
CA ASN A 310 15.35 -23.12 -0.99
C ASN A 310 15.62 -22.66 0.46
N ALA A 311 14.74 -21.86 1.07
CA ALA A 311 14.86 -21.47 2.49
C ALA A 311 15.08 -22.65 3.43
N GLU A 312 14.41 -23.79 3.20
CA GLU A 312 14.52 -24.97 4.06
C GLU A 312 15.95 -25.55 4.13
N VAL A 313 16.71 -25.42 3.03
CA VAL A 313 18.10 -25.88 2.94
C VAL A 313 19.06 -24.83 3.51
N LEU A 314 18.79 -23.55 3.24
CA LEU A 314 19.67 -22.43 3.63
C LEU A 314 19.54 -22.07 5.11
N LEU A 315 18.34 -22.23 5.67
CA LEU A 315 17.96 -21.82 7.02
C LEU A 315 17.41 -23.05 7.77
N PRO A 316 18.26 -23.78 8.51
CA PRO A 316 17.82 -24.95 9.28
C PRO A 316 16.82 -24.56 10.37
N ALA A 317 15.98 -25.52 10.78
CA ALA A 317 15.03 -25.30 11.88
C ALA A 317 15.77 -24.97 13.18
N ARG A 318 15.13 -24.22 14.08
CA ARG A 318 15.73 -23.85 15.37
C ARG A 318 16.08 -25.09 16.17
N SER A 319 17.36 -25.23 16.49
CA SER A 319 17.90 -26.08 17.54
C SER A 319 18.48 -25.18 18.63
N ASP A 320 18.59 -25.66 19.87
CA ASP A 320 19.12 -24.86 20.98
C ASP A 320 20.45 -24.21 20.62
N GLY A 321 20.52 -22.87 20.76
CA GLY A 321 21.71 -22.06 20.49
C GLY A 321 21.99 -21.67 19.03
N ASN A 322 21.16 -22.07 18.04
CA ASN A 322 21.43 -21.75 16.63
C ASN A 322 20.85 -20.39 16.18
N GLU A 323 21.73 -19.41 15.92
CA GLU A 323 21.37 -18.08 15.39
C GLU A 323 20.63 -18.13 14.04
N LEU A 324 20.95 -19.10 13.16
CA LEU A 324 20.24 -19.30 11.89
C LEU A 324 18.78 -19.70 12.09
N GLY A 325 18.49 -20.44 13.16
CA GLY A 325 17.13 -20.80 13.53
C GLY A 325 16.31 -19.57 13.91
N ARG A 326 16.90 -18.62 14.65
CA ARG A 326 16.24 -17.35 14.97
C ARG A 326 15.96 -16.51 13.73
N LEU A 327 16.91 -16.41 12.79
CA LEU A 327 16.68 -15.71 11.52
C LEU A 327 15.55 -16.37 10.73
N ARG A 328 15.52 -17.71 10.66
CA ARG A 328 14.42 -18.46 10.02
C ARG A 328 13.08 -18.12 10.65
N ASP A 329 12.98 -18.16 11.98
CA ASP A 329 11.73 -17.92 12.70
C ASP A 329 11.21 -16.49 12.45
N THR A 330 12.10 -15.49 12.47
CA THR A 330 11.74 -14.11 12.14
C THR A 330 11.25 -13.96 10.70
N LEU A 331 11.96 -14.56 9.73
CA LEU A 331 11.57 -14.52 8.33
C LEU A 331 10.25 -15.27 8.08
N ASP A 332 10.06 -16.44 8.68
CA ASP A 332 8.81 -17.21 8.60
C ASP A 332 7.64 -16.42 9.19
N HIS A 333 7.85 -15.76 10.34
CA HIS A 333 6.85 -14.88 10.96
C HIS A 333 6.44 -13.74 10.01
N LEU A 334 7.40 -13.01 9.43
CA LEU A 334 7.14 -11.94 8.48
C LEU A 334 6.43 -12.44 7.22
N ALA A 335 6.84 -13.59 6.69
CA ALA A 335 6.24 -14.20 5.51
C ALA A 335 4.77 -14.59 5.76
N ARG A 336 4.48 -15.23 6.89
CA ARG A 336 3.11 -15.62 7.30
C ARG A 336 2.24 -14.40 7.55
N LEU A 337 2.74 -13.40 8.28
CA LEU A 337 2.00 -12.18 8.55
C LEU A 337 1.66 -11.44 7.25
N ARG A 338 2.64 -11.26 6.35
CA ARG A 338 2.39 -10.70 5.01
C ARG A 338 1.31 -11.50 4.28
N ARG A 339 1.41 -12.83 4.28
CA ARG A 339 0.46 -13.71 3.58
C ARG A 339 -0.95 -13.53 4.12
N ARG A 340 -1.11 -13.50 5.43
CA ARG A 340 -2.40 -13.29 6.11
C ARG A 340 -3.00 -11.93 5.75
N ILE A 341 -2.20 -10.87 5.80
CA ILE A 341 -2.65 -9.52 5.42
C ILE A 341 -2.98 -9.43 3.92
N ALA A 342 -2.25 -10.13 3.06
CA ALA A 342 -2.58 -10.24 1.64
C ALA A 342 -3.90 -10.99 1.38
N ASP A 343 -4.25 -11.97 2.22
CA ASP A 343 -5.56 -12.61 2.17
C ASP A 343 -6.68 -11.67 2.66
N TYR A 344 -6.40 -10.79 3.63
CA TYR A 344 -7.34 -9.74 4.07
C TYR A 344 -7.60 -8.74 2.94
N ASN A 345 -6.54 -8.23 2.30
CA ASN A 345 -6.65 -7.39 1.11
C ASN A 345 -7.53 -8.07 0.04
N ARG A 346 -7.25 -9.34 -0.30
CA ARG A 346 -8.02 -10.08 -1.29
C ARG A 346 -9.50 -10.19 -0.94
N TYR A 347 -9.82 -10.45 0.32
CA TYR A 347 -11.20 -10.57 0.79
C TYR A 347 -12.01 -9.29 0.53
N TYR A 348 -11.42 -8.13 0.84
CA TYR A 348 -12.06 -6.83 0.57
C TYR A 348 -12.07 -6.51 -0.94
N ASP A 349 -10.97 -6.72 -1.65
CA ASP A 349 -10.86 -6.49 -3.10
C ASP A 349 -11.88 -7.31 -3.90
N GLU A 350 -12.10 -8.59 -3.57
CA GLU A 350 -13.13 -9.42 -4.20
C GLU A 350 -14.55 -8.92 -3.94
N ARG A 351 -14.83 -8.33 -2.77
CA ARG A 351 -16.13 -7.71 -2.47
C ARG A 351 -16.33 -6.42 -3.25
N ILE A 352 -15.30 -5.58 -3.34
CA ILE A 352 -15.31 -4.34 -4.11
C ILE A 352 -15.51 -4.64 -5.60
N LYS A 353 -14.81 -5.65 -6.14
CA LYS A 353 -14.99 -6.11 -7.52
C LYS A 353 -16.42 -6.58 -7.78
N ARG A 354 -16.98 -7.41 -6.89
CA ARG A 354 -18.38 -7.86 -6.99
C ARG A 354 -19.36 -6.69 -6.90
N LEU A 355 -19.13 -5.73 -6.01
CA LEU A 355 -19.93 -4.51 -5.92
C LEU A 355 -19.91 -3.74 -7.23
N LYS A 356 -18.71 -3.42 -7.76
CA LYS A 356 -18.55 -2.67 -9.02
C LYS A 356 -19.28 -3.38 -10.16
N GLN A 357 -19.18 -4.71 -10.25
CA GLN A 357 -19.91 -5.50 -11.23
C GLN A 357 -21.43 -5.43 -11.03
N THR A 358 -21.93 -5.53 -9.80
CA THR A 358 -23.36 -5.43 -9.49
C THR A 358 -23.91 -4.04 -9.80
N LEU A 359 -23.23 -2.99 -9.37
CA LEU A 359 -23.62 -1.60 -9.65
C LEU A 359 -23.64 -1.33 -11.17
N PHE A 360 -22.64 -1.83 -11.90
CA PHE A 360 -22.60 -1.71 -13.35
C PHE A 360 -23.79 -2.44 -14.01
N ARG A 361 -24.10 -3.67 -13.58
CA ARG A 361 -25.27 -4.41 -14.08
C ARG A 361 -26.58 -3.66 -13.79
N LEU A 362 -26.76 -3.15 -12.57
CA LEU A 362 -27.95 -2.39 -12.20
C LEU A 362 -28.09 -1.11 -13.02
N ALA A 363 -27.01 -0.36 -13.21
CA ALA A 363 -27.00 0.85 -14.04
C ALA A 363 -27.31 0.53 -15.50
N PHE A 364 -26.72 -0.53 -16.05
CA PHE A 364 -26.96 -0.98 -17.42
C PHE A 364 -28.44 -1.36 -17.63
N PHE A 365 -28.99 -2.22 -16.77
CA PHE A 365 -30.39 -2.62 -16.89
C PHE A 365 -31.34 -1.45 -16.65
N SER A 366 -31.04 -0.55 -15.71
CA SER A 366 -31.81 0.68 -15.51
C SER A 366 -31.87 1.52 -16.80
N ALA A 367 -30.71 1.79 -17.42
CA ALA A 367 -30.65 2.53 -18.68
C ALA A 367 -31.40 1.83 -19.81
N LEU A 368 -31.31 0.50 -19.90
CA LEU A 368 -32.05 -0.30 -20.87
C LEU A 368 -33.56 -0.18 -20.65
N PHE A 369 -34.05 -0.27 -19.42
CA PHE A 369 -35.47 -0.16 -19.09
C PHE A 369 -36.02 1.25 -19.34
N PHE A 370 -35.25 2.30 -19.07
CA PHE A 370 -35.64 3.67 -19.46
C PHE A 370 -35.72 3.82 -20.98
N ALA A 371 -34.74 3.30 -21.73
CA ALA A 371 -34.78 3.31 -23.19
C ALA A 371 -36.02 2.55 -23.73
N LEU A 372 -36.34 1.39 -23.15
CA LEU A 372 -37.53 0.62 -23.50
C LEU A 372 -38.82 1.40 -23.22
N ALA A 373 -38.94 2.02 -22.04
CA ALA A 373 -40.09 2.83 -21.65
C ALA A 373 -40.31 4.06 -22.55
N GLU A 374 -39.24 4.65 -23.08
CA GLU A 374 -39.33 5.76 -24.05
C GLU A 374 -39.76 5.26 -25.45
N SER A 375 -39.28 4.08 -25.84
CA SER A 375 -39.46 3.56 -27.20
C SER A 375 -40.86 3.01 -27.48
N TRP A 376 -41.54 2.44 -26.49
CA TRP A 376 -42.87 1.86 -26.67
C TRP A 376 -43.96 2.93 -26.76
N VAL A 377 -44.65 2.96 -27.92
CA VAL A 377 -45.84 3.81 -28.15
C VAL A 377 -47.07 3.09 -27.62
N PRO A 378 -47.95 3.75 -26.85
CA PRO A 378 -49.21 3.16 -26.45
C PRO A 378 -50.08 2.92 -27.69
N THR A 379 -50.30 1.66 -28.06
CA THR A 379 -51.55 1.26 -28.71
C THR A 379 -52.68 1.35 -27.68
N PRO A 380 -53.92 1.69 -28.07
CA PRO A 380 -55.03 1.97 -27.14
C PRO A 380 -55.27 0.90 -26.07
N ASP A 381 -55.01 -0.38 -26.37
CA ASP A 381 -55.44 -1.48 -25.49
C ASP A 381 -54.31 -2.26 -24.78
N THR A 382 -53.02 -2.10 -25.13
CA THR A 382 -51.96 -3.00 -24.60
C THR A 382 -50.60 -2.36 -24.27
N GLY A 383 -50.24 -1.19 -24.81
CA GLY A 383 -48.88 -0.62 -24.65
C GLY A 383 -48.63 0.14 -23.33
N GLY A 384 -49.68 0.64 -22.67
CA GLY A 384 -49.58 1.47 -21.45
C GLY A 384 -48.98 0.76 -20.24
N PRO A 385 -49.48 -0.43 -19.83
CA PRO A 385 -48.99 -1.13 -18.65
C PRO A 385 -47.51 -1.51 -18.75
N LEU A 386 -47.06 -1.93 -19.93
CA LEU A 386 -45.71 -2.40 -20.16
C LEU A 386 -44.67 -1.26 -20.17
N ARG A 387 -45.05 -0.09 -20.70
CA ARG A 387 -44.27 1.14 -20.59
C ARG A 387 -44.12 1.58 -19.13
N THR A 388 -45.22 1.61 -18.39
CA THR A 388 -45.22 1.94 -16.96
C THR A 388 -44.36 0.95 -16.17
N PHE A 389 -44.46 -0.35 -16.46
CA PHE A 389 -43.61 -1.37 -15.88
C PHE A 389 -42.12 -1.11 -16.13
N CYS A 390 -41.72 -0.86 -17.39
CA CYS A 390 -40.33 -0.57 -17.71
C CYS A 390 -39.81 0.68 -17.01
N PHE A 391 -40.62 1.75 -16.96
CA PHE A 391 -40.26 2.97 -16.25
C PHE A 391 -40.07 2.72 -14.74
N VAL A 392 -41.03 2.05 -14.10
CA VAL A 392 -40.97 1.71 -12.67
C VAL A 392 -39.78 0.78 -12.38
N ALA A 393 -39.51 -0.21 -13.24
CA ALA A 393 -38.35 -1.08 -13.14
C ALA A 393 -37.04 -0.31 -13.24
N GLY A 394 -36.91 0.62 -14.20
CA GLY A 394 -35.75 1.50 -14.33
C GLY A 394 -35.51 2.35 -13.08
N VAL A 395 -36.57 2.98 -12.54
CA VAL A 395 -36.50 3.75 -11.28
C VAL A 395 -36.09 2.85 -10.11
N ALA A 396 -36.71 1.68 -9.96
CA ALA A 396 -36.42 0.74 -8.87
C ALA A 396 -34.96 0.25 -8.90
N LEU A 397 -34.43 -0.06 -10.08
CA LEU A 397 -33.03 -0.48 -10.26
C LEU A 397 -32.05 0.66 -9.92
N THR A 398 -32.37 1.90 -10.28
CA THR A 398 -31.55 3.08 -9.90
C THR A 398 -31.54 3.29 -8.39
N LEU A 399 -32.70 3.20 -7.73
CA LEU A 399 -32.80 3.31 -6.27
C LEU A 399 -32.06 2.17 -5.57
N ALA A 400 -32.14 0.94 -6.09
CA ALA A 400 -31.38 -0.19 -5.58
C ALA A 400 -29.86 0.03 -5.72
N ALA A 401 -29.39 0.52 -6.87
CA ALA A 401 -27.98 0.85 -7.07
C ALA A 401 -27.50 1.93 -6.08
N TRP A 402 -28.30 2.99 -5.89
CA TRP A 402 -28.00 4.04 -4.92
C TRP A 402 -27.97 3.54 -3.47
N ALA A 403 -28.93 2.71 -3.07
CA ALA A 403 -28.98 2.12 -1.73
C ALA A 403 -27.77 1.21 -1.47
N ILE A 404 -27.42 0.34 -2.42
CA ILE A 404 -26.25 -0.56 -2.33
C ILE A 404 -24.95 0.25 -2.27
N PHE A 405 -24.79 1.26 -3.11
CA PHE A 405 -23.62 2.14 -3.11
C PHE A 405 -23.48 2.89 -1.78
N SER A 406 -24.57 3.47 -1.27
CA SER A 406 -24.56 4.23 -0.01
C SER A 406 -24.22 3.35 1.19
N TRP A 407 -24.79 2.13 1.23
CA TRP A 407 -24.47 1.14 2.25
C TRP A 407 -23.00 0.70 2.20
N HIS A 408 -22.44 0.51 1.01
CA HIS A 408 -21.02 0.15 0.86
C HIS A 408 -20.10 1.30 1.26
N ARG A 409 -20.41 2.53 0.83
CA ARG A 409 -19.64 3.73 1.15
C ARG A 409 -19.52 3.94 2.66
N ALA A 410 -20.58 3.64 3.41
CA ALA A 410 -20.57 3.72 4.87
C ALA A 410 -19.63 2.70 5.55
N ARG A 411 -19.23 1.62 4.86
CA ARG A 411 -18.40 0.54 5.42
C ARG A 411 -16.90 0.64 5.13
N LEU A 412 -16.48 1.64 4.34
CA LEU A 412 -15.08 1.95 4.05
C LEU A 412 -14.25 0.74 3.58
N TYR A 413 -14.85 -0.20 2.83
CA TYR A 413 -14.16 -1.40 2.37
C TYR A 413 -12.99 -1.11 1.43
N ASP A 414 -13.12 -0.07 0.59
CA ASP A 414 -12.05 0.37 -0.32
C ASP A 414 -10.79 0.75 0.47
N GLN A 415 -10.95 1.59 1.49
CA GLN A 415 -9.85 2.01 2.35
C GLN A 415 -9.15 0.82 3.03
N ARG A 416 -9.92 -0.16 3.54
CA ARG A 416 -9.34 -1.34 4.20
C ARG A 416 -8.53 -2.20 3.22
N SER A 417 -9.06 -2.42 2.02
CA SER A 417 -8.35 -3.15 0.98
C SER A 417 -7.01 -2.49 0.70
N ASP A 418 -7.03 -1.18 0.49
CA ASP A 418 -5.86 -0.38 0.14
C ASP A 418 -4.81 -0.36 1.27
N ASP A 419 -5.23 -0.18 2.53
CA ASP A 419 -4.35 -0.18 3.69
C ASP A 419 -3.69 -1.56 3.90
N TYR A 420 -4.43 -2.67 3.73
CA TYR A 420 -3.85 -4.02 3.83
C TYR A 420 -2.89 -4.34 2.71
N ARG A 421 -3.13 -3.83 1.48
CA ARG A 421 -2.14 -3.94 0.41
C ARG A 421 -0.86 -3.21 0.78
N ALA A 422 -0.97 -1.97 1.30
CA ALA A 422 0.17 -1.18 1.72
C ALA A 422 0.99 -1.88 2.80
N ILE A 423 0.34 -2.47 3.82
CA ILE A 423 1.02 -3.25 4.86
C ILE A 423 1.68 -4.50 4.27
N ALA A 424 0.98 -5.26 3.43
CA ALA A 424 1.54 -6.47 2.83
C ALA A 424 2.80 -6.17 2.00
N GLU A 425 2.79 -5.11 1.20
CA GLU A 425 3.94 -4.70 0.40
C GLU A 425 5.08 -4.11 1.26
N GLY A 426 4.77 -3.34 2.31
CA GLY A 426 5.76 -2.88 3.27
C GLY A 426 6.46 -4.06 3.99
N LEU A 427 5.69 -5.05 4.44
CA LEU A 427 6.22 -6.28 5.04
C LEU A 427 7.07 -7.10 4.06
N ARG A 428 6.79 -7.06 2.75
CA ARG A 428 7.62 -7.74 1.75
C ARG A 428 9.00 -7.10 1.63
N VAL A 429 9.04 -5.77 1.51
CA VAL A 429 10.31 -5.05 1.45
C VAL A 429 11.09 -5.29 2.75
N GLN A 430 10.41 -5.24 3.88
CA GLN A 430 11.03 -5.48 5.18
C GLN A 430 11.56 -6.91 5.32
N PHE A 431 10.82 -7.91 4.83
CA PHE A 431 11.29 -9.30 4.77
C PHE A 431 12.63 -9.40 4.04
N TYR A 432 12.76 -8.81 2.84
CA TYR A 432 14.01 -8.88 2.07
C TYR A 432 15.15 -8.06 2.66
N TRP A 433 14.84 -6.92 3.28
CA TRP A 433 15.81 -6.11 4.04
C TRP A 433 16.32 -6.85 5.28
N THR A 434 15.44 -7.54 5.99
CA THR A 434 15.81 -8.43 7.09
C THR A 434 16.64 -9.60 6.60
N ALA A 435 16.27 -10.23 5.47
CA ALA A 435 16.98 -11.39 4.91
C ALA A 435 18.39 -11.05 4.41
N CYS A 436 18.67 -9.82 3.97
CA CYS A 436 20.02 -9.38 3.58
C CYS A 436 20.82 -8.74 4.72
N GLY A 437 20.27 -8.74 5.94
CA GLY A 437 20.89 -8.13 7.11
C GLY A 437 21.14 -6.63 6.97
N SER A 438 20.23 -5.87 6.34
CA SER A 438 20.42 -4.42 6.18
C SER A 438 20.38 -3.67 7.51
N GLY A 439 19.61 -4.16 8.48
CA GLY A 439 19.29 -3.44 9.72
C GLY A 439 18.38 -2.21 9.50
N GLU A 440 17.82 -2.05 8.30
CA GLU A 440 16.97 -0.91 7.93
C GLU A 440 15.50 -1.18 8.29
N SER A 441 14.80 -0.09 8.63
CA SER A 441 13.37 -0.08 8.94
C SER A 441 12.58 0.46 7.76
N VAL A 442 11.67 -0.34 7.20
CA VAL A 442 10.70 0.10 6.19
C VAL A 442 9.77 1.15 6.78
N ALA A 443 9.37 1.02 8.04
CA ALA A 443 8.53 2.01 8.71
C ALA A 443 9.18 3.41 8.69
N SER A 444 10.51 3.47 8.78
CA SER A 444 11.27 4.72 8.69
C SER A 444 11.43 5.27 7.27
N ASN A 445 11.26 4.45 6.24
CA ASN A 445 11.44 4.85 4.84
C ASN A 445 10.12 4.98 4.06
N TYR A 446 9.01 4.49 4.61
CA TYR A 446 7.72 4.41 3.93
C TYR A 446 6.78 5.57 4.31
N LEU A 447 6.11 6.19 3.31
CA LEU A 447 5.02 7.15 3.51
C LEU A 447 5.32 8.36 4.44
N GLN A 448 6.58 8.79 4.55
CA GLN A 448 7.02 9.85 5.48
C GLN A 448 6.38 11.23 5.22
N ARG A 449 5.94 11.51 4.00
CA ARG A 449 5.22 12.75 3.65
C ARG A 449 3.84 12.84 4.27
N GLN A 450 3.25 11.71 4.66
CA GLN A 450 1.82 11.58 4.95
C GLN A 450 1.65 11.07 6.38
N ARG A 451 1.45 12.03 7.28
CA ARG A 451 1.33 11.82 8.73
C ARG A 451 -0.14 11.58 9.11
N GLY A 452 -0.41 11.24 10.37
CA GLY A 452 -1.77 10.98 10.85
C GLY A 452 -2.27 9.57 10.52
N GLU A 453 -3.32 9.45 9.70
CA GLU A 453 -4.05 8.19 9.45
C GLU A 453 -3.20 7.06 8.85
N ILE A 454 -2.03 7.34 8.27
CA ILE A 454 -1.13 6.34 7.68
C ILE A 454 -0.10 5.82 8.70
N GLY A 455 0.04 6.47 9.86
CA GLY A 455 1.00 6.08 10.90
C GLY A 455 0.85 4.63 11.37
N TRP A 456 -0.37 4.07 11.39
CA TRP A 456 -0.57 2.70 11.86
C TRP A 456 -0.01 1.66 10.89
N ILE A 457 0.03 1.94 9.58
CA ILE A 457 0.65 1.04 8.59
C ILE A 457 2.13 0.86 8.93
N ARG A 458 2.83 1.98 9.23
CA ARG A 458 4.21 1.97 9.70
C ARG A 458 4.34 1.26 11.05
N GLY A 459 3.41 1.51 11.97
CA GLY A 459 3.36 0.85 13.27
C GLY A 459 3.29 -0.67 13.17
N VAL A 460 2.40 -1.22 12.31
CA VAL A 460 2.28 -2.67 12.07
C VAL A 460 3.59 -3.25 11.52
N ILE A 461 4.16 -2.60 10.49
CA ILE A 461 5.42 -3.08 9.87
C ILE A 461 6.55 -3.07 10.89
N SER A 462 6.66 -1.99 11.69
CA SER A 462 7.70 -1.87 12.71
C SER A 462 7.55 -2.91 13.82
N ALA A 463 6.34 -3.06 14.37
CA ALA A 463 6.08 -3.99 15.46
C ALA A 463 6.37 -5.45 15.09
N ALA A 464 6.12 -5.84 13.83
CA ALA A 464 6.35 -7.21 13.36
C ALA A 464 7.81 -7.54 13.05
N SER A 465 8.65 -6.52 12.85
CA SER A 465 10.01 -6.67 12.26
C SER A 465 11.13 -6.32 13.22
N PHE A 466 10.79 -5.66 14.32
CA PHE A 466 11.71 -5.22 15.35
C PHE A 466 12.14 -6.38 16.26
N PRO A 467 13.41 -6.48 16.69
CA PRO A 467 14.53 -5.55 16.46
C PRO A 467 15.35 -5.85 15.20
N TYR A 468 15.78 -4.79 14.50
CA TYR A 468 16.50 -4.89 13.22
C TYR A 468 17.98 -5.29 13.36
N GLU A 469 18.64 -4.82 14.42
CA GLU A 469 20.08 -5.01 14.65
C GLU A 469 20.45 -6.49 14.83
N THR A 470 19.63 -7.24 15.56
CA THR A 470 19.85 -8.67 15.78
C THR A 470 19.95 -9.43 14.46
N MET A 471 19.10 -9.10 13.48
CA MET A 471 19.08 -9.78 12.18
C MET A 471 20.31 -9.43 11.33
N ARG A 472 20.79 -8.19 11.41
CA ARG A 472 22.06 -7.77 10.79
C ARG A 472 23.23 -8.56 11.33
N SER A 473 23.36 -8.63 12.66
CA SER A 473 24.46 -9.36 13.32
C SER A 473 24.48 -10.84 12.89
N ILE A 474 23.31 -11.50 12.89
CA ILE A 474 23.20 -12.91 12.46
C ILE A 474 23.66 -13.07 11.00
N PHE A 475 23.24 -12.18 10.10
CA PHE A 475 23.66 -12.22 8.69
C PHE A 475 25.17 -12.02 8.52
N ASP A 476 25.74 -11.05 9.24
CA ASP A 476 27.17 -10.71 9.22
C ASP A 476 28.05 -11.78 9.90
N ASN A 477 27.46 -12.72 10.64
CA ASN A 477 28.15 -13.89 11.20
C ASN A 477 28.10 -15.12 10.28
N LEU A 478 27.33 -15.09 9.19
CA LEU A 478 27.24 -16.22 8.25
C LEU A 478 28.55 -16.42 7.48
N SER A 479 28.87 -17.67 7.14
CA SER A 479 29.96 -17.97 6.20
C SER A 479 29.68 -17.36 4.82
N PRO A 480 30.71 -16.91 4.06
CA PRO A 480 30.53 -16.29 2.75
C PRO A 480 29.67 -17.11 1.78
N ASP A 481 29.81 -18.43 1.74
CA ASP A 481 29.03 -19.31 0.85
C ASP A 481 27.53 -19.27 1.17
N LYS A 482 27.19 -19.31 2.47
CA LYS A 482 25.80 -19.18 2.93
C LYS A 482 25.23 -17.80 2.62
N ARG A 483 26.00 -16.72 2.80
CA ARG A 483 25.56 -15.37 2.41
C ARG A 483 25.27 -15.30 0.92
N ARG A 484 26.19 -15.80 0.08
CA ARG A 484 26.02 -15.84 -1.38
C ARG A 484 24.77 -16.62 -1.77
N ALA A 485 24.55 -17.80 -1.19
CA ALA A 485 23.39 -18.62 -1.48
C ALA A 485 22.07 -17.95 -1.05
N LEU A 486 22.05 -17.30 0.12
CA LEU A 486 20.91 -16.52 0.61
C LEU A 486 20.61 -15.32 -0.30
N LEU A 487 21.63 -14.55 -0.69
CA LEU A 487 21.49 -13.45 -1.64
C LEU A 487 21.02 -13.92 -3.02
N GLY A 488 21.50 -15.07 -3.50
CA GLY A 488 21.02 -15.72 -4.72
C GLY A 488 19.54 -16.12 -4.63
N SER A 489 19.09 -16.57 -3.47
CA SER A 489 17.67 -16.81 -3.20
C SER A 489 16.85 -15.52 -3.22
N ILE A 490 17.37 -14.43 -2.63
CA ILE A 490 16.71 -13.11 -2.66
C ILE A 490 16.57 -12.60 -4.09
N ARG A 491 17.61 -12.74 -4.93
CA ARG A 491 17.54 -12.36 -6.35
C ARG A 491 16.39 -13.08 -7.06
N LYS A 492 16.27 -14.40 -6.86
CA LYS A 492 15.19 -15.20 -7.45
C LYS A 492 13.81 -14.83 -6.90
N GLY A 493 13.63 -14.88 -5.58
CA GLY A 493 12.32 -14.69 -4.94
C GLY A 493 11.83 -13.24 -4.94
N TRP A 494 12.72 -12.26 -5.00
CA TRP A 494 12.35 -10.84 -5.04
C TRP A 494 12.46 -10.23 -6.43
N VAL A 495 13.69 -10.12 -6.94
CA VAL A 495 13.99 -9.28 -8.11
C VAL A 495 13.37 -9.88 -9.37
N GLN A 496 13.58 -11.17 -9.60
CA GLN A 496 13.08 -11.87 -10.79
C GLN A 496 11.56 -12.07 -10.77
N GLU A 497 10.99 -12.44 -9.63
CA GLU A 497 9.53 -12.54 -9.47
C GLU A 497 8.83 -11.18 -9.68
N GLN A 498 9.42 -10.09 -9.19
CA GLN A 498 8.87 -8.75 -9.42
C GLN A 498 9.00 -8.31 -10.87
N LEU A 499 10.14 -8.58 -11.51
CA LEU A 499 10.32 -8.34 -12.93
C LEU A 499 9.22 -9.05 -13.73
N GLY A 500 9.03 -10.35 -13.50
CA GLY A 500 7.98 -11.14 -14.17
C GLY A 500 6.56 -10.61 -13.89
N TYR A 501 6.27 -10.16 -12.67
CA TYR A 501 5.00 -9.53 -12.32
C TYR A 501 4.76 -8.23 -13.10
N PHE A 502 5.74 -7.33 -13.17
CA PHE A 502 5.60 -6.06 -13.87
C PHE A 502 5.47 -6.25 -15.37
N THR A 503 6.32 -7.07 -16.00
CA THR A 503 6.23 -7.42 -17.43
C THR A 503 4.84 -7.99 -17.77
N SER A 504 4.35 -8.95 -16.98
CA SER A 504 3.03 -9.54 -17.19
C SER A 504 1.89 -8.52 -17.07
N ASN A 505 1.99 -7.58 -16.13
CA ASN A 505 0.97 -6.54 -15.95
C ASN A 505 1.02 -5.45 -17.00
N VAL A 506 2.20 -5.03 -17.46
CA VAL A 506 2.36 -4.10 -18.58
C VAL A 506 1.67 -4.67 -19.83
N ASP A 507 1.94 -5.94 -20.14
CA ASP A 507 1.32 -6.63 -21.27
C ASP A 507 -0.20 -6.74 -21.12
N LYS A 508 -0.67 -7.08 -19.92
CA LYS A 508 -2.11 -7.22 -19.62
C LYS A 508 -2.84 -5.89 -19.75
N LEU A 509 -2.33 -4.83 -19.12
CA LEU A 509 -2.95 -3.50 -19.14
C LEU A 509 -2.89 -2.88 -20.54
N THR A 510 -1.80 -3.10 -21.28
CA THR A 510 -1.68 -2.66 -22.68
C THR A 510 -2.74 -3.34 -23.54
N ARG A 511 -2.96 -4.65 -23.38
CA ARG A 511 -4.05 -5.38 -24.05
C ARG A 511 -5.44 -4.86 -23.67
N GLN A 512 -5.68 -4.61 -22.38
CA GLN A 512 -6.96 -4.07 -21.91
C GLN A 512 -7.22 -2.67 -22.46
N ARG A 513 -6.24 -1.76 -22.40
CA ARG A 513 -6.36 -0.42 -22.98
C ARG A 513 -6.65 -0.49 -24.47
N ALA A 514 -5.91 -1.29 -25.22
CA ALA A 514 -6.12 -1.47 -26.65
C ALA A 514 -7.54 -1.96 -26.95
N PHE A 515 -8.04 -2.93 -26.18
CA PHE A 515 -9.41 -3.43 -26.29
C PHE A 515 -10.43 -2.30 -26.09
N PHE A 516 -10.41 -1.59 -24.96
CA PHE A 516 -11.43 -0.57 -24.67
C PHE A 516 -11.35 0.66 -25.59
N VAL A 517 -10.15 1.11 -25.96
CA VAL A 517 -9.99 2.22 -26.92
C VAL A 517 -10.57 1.82 -28.28
N HIS A 518 -10.25 0.60 -28.75
CA HIS A 518 -10.72 0.17 -30.05
C HIS A 518 -12.23 -0.06 -30.10
N TYR A 519 -12.80 -0.69 -29.06
CA TYR A 519 -14.25 -0.84 -28.95
C TYR A 519 -14.97 0.51 -28.82
N SER A 520 -14.39 1.47 -28.10
CA SER A 520 -14.91 2.84 -28.02
C SER A 520 -15.01 3.46 -29.40
N SER A 521 -13.94 3.41 -30.20
CA SER A 521 -13.93 3.92 -31.58
C SER A 521 -14.95 3.23 -32.48
N ILE A 522 -15.04 1.89 -32.43
CA ILE A 522 -16.01 1.12 -33.23
C ILE A 522 -17.45 1.52 -32.87
N MET A 523 -17.77 1.58 -31.58
CA MET A 523 -19.12 1.90 -31.11
C MET A 523 -19.52 3.33 -31.47
N LEU A 524 -18.63 4.31 -31.28
CA LEU A 524 -18.88 5.69 -31.65
C LEU A 524 -19.07 5.86 -33.17
N PHE A 525 -18.24 5.20 -33.97
CA PHE A 525 -18.37 5.22 -35.43
C PHE A 525 -19.68 4.55 -35.89
N SER A 526 -20.04 3.42 -35.29
CA SER A 526 -21.31 2.73 -35.57
C SER A 526 -22.52 3.60 -35.21
N ALA A 527 -22.47 4.29 -34.07
CA ALA A 527 -23.49 5.25 -33.66
C ALA A 527 -23.58 6.43 -34.63
N PHE A 528 -22.45 6.95 -35.11
CA PHE A 528 -22.42 8.01 -36.12
C PHE A 528 -23.04 7.57 -37.45
N LEU A 529 -22.74 6.36 -37.93
CA LEU A 529 -23.36 5.80 -39.12
C LEU A 529 -24.89 5.63 -38.96
N LEU A 530 -25.34 5.11 -37.81
CA LEU A 530 -26.77 5.00 -37.51
C LEU A 530 -27.45 6.38 -37.41
N TYR A 531 -26.73 7.40 -36.92
CA TYR A 531 -27.22 8.78 -36.91
C TYR A 531 -27.44 9.31 -38.33
N ILE A 532 -26.44 9.17 -39.21
CA ILE A 532 -26.54 9.56 -40.63
C ILE A 532 -27.71 8.82 -41.29
N PHE A 533 -27.81 7.51 -41.09
CA PHE A 533 -28.90 6.70 -41.62
C PHE A 533 -30.27 7.24 -41.17
N ASN A 534 -30.46 7.47 -39.87
CA ASN A 534 -31.70 8.00 -39.33
C ASN A 534 -32.03 9.40 -39.88
N PHE A 535 -31.02 10.25 -40.04
CA PHE A 535 -31.17 11.60 -40.61
C PHE A 535 -31.62 11.55 -42.07
N ILE A 536 -30.94 10.78 -42.91
CA ILE A 536 -31.29 10.60 -44.33
C ILE A 536 -32.68 9.97 -44.45
N PHE A 537 -32.99 8.96 -43.64
CA PHE A 537 -34.30 8.32 -43.62
C PHE A 537 -35.40 9.33 -43.29
N GLN A 538 -35.24 10.09 -42.20
CA GLN A 538 -36.21 11.10 -41.78
C GLN A 538 -36.38 12.19 -42.85
N TYR A 539 -35.29 12.68 -43.45
CA TYR A 539 -35.33 13.65 -44.54
C TYR A 539 -36.05 13.09 -45.78
N SER A 540 -35.79 11.84 -46.15
CA SER A 540 -36.43 11.19 -47.30
C SER A 540 -37.94 10.95 -47.11
N VAL A 541 -38.37 10.71 -45.87
CA VAL A 541 -39.79 10.61 -45.51
C VAL A 541 -40.47 11.98 -45.60
N LEU A 542 -39.82 13.03 -45.07
CA LEU A 542 -40.30 14.40 -45.16
C LEU A 542 -40.38 14.92 -46.61
N ALA A 543 -39.39 14.61 -47.45
CA ALA A 543 -39.36 14.98 -48.87
C ALA A 543 -40.38 14.21 -49.74
N ASN A 544 -40.74 12.99 -49.35
CA ASN A 544 -41.79 12.21 -50.02
C ASN A 544 -43.20 12.68 -49.62
N LEU A 545 -43.39 13.26 -48.43
CA LEU A 545 -44.67 13.86 -48.04
C LEU A 545 -44.98 15.14 -48.83
N SER A 546 -43.96 15.81 -49.39
CA SER A 546 -44.08 17.04 -50.17
C SER A 546 -44.12 16.82 -51.69
N SER A 547 -43.94 15.60 -52.21
CA SER A 547 -43.96 15.32 -53.65
C SER A 547 -44.86 14.12 -54.02
N LEU A 548 -45.93 14.41 -54.75
CA LEU A 548 -46.85 13.44 -55.36
C LEU A 548 -46.13 12.64 -56.46
N ASN A 549 -45.55 11.46 -56.16
CA ASN A 549 -45.42 10.33 -57.11
C ASN A 549 -44.84 9.06 -56.46
N PRO A 550 -45.64 7.99 -56.25
CA PRO A 550 -45.20 6.78 -55.54
C PRO A 550 -44.73 5.60 -56.42
N SER A 551 -44.57 5.75 -57.74
CA SER A 551 -44.46 4.59 -58.66
C SER A 551 -43.07 4.21 -59.19
N LEU A 552 -41.98 4.91 -58.81
CA LEU A 552 -40.66 4.68 -59.43
C LEU A 552 -39.52 4.44 -58.45
N LEU A 553 -39.80 3.72 -57.37
CA LEU A 553 -38.78 3.27 -56.43
C LEU A 553 -39.02 1.81 -56.09
N MET A 554 -38.11 0.95 -56.54
CA MET A 554 -37.76 -0.32 -55.92
C MET A 554 -38.03 -0.22 -54.41
N ASN A 555 -38.86 -1.11 -53.85
CA ASN A 555 -39.32 -1.02 -52.46
C ASN A 555 -38.11 -0.73 -51.57
N ARG A 556 -38.04 0.48 -51.00
CA ARG A 556 -36.82 1.02 -50.37
C ARG A 556 -36.32 0.17 -49.18
N SER A 557 -37.12 -0.81 -48.73
CA SER A 557 -36.78 -1.91 -47.81
C SER A 557 -35.84 -2.96 -48.37
N GLU A 558 -36.00 -3.31 -49.63
CA GLU A 558 -35.23 -4.34 -50.33
C GLU A 558 -33.82 -3.83 -50.63
N ALA A 559 -33.68 -2.56 -51.05
CA ALA A 559 -32.37 -1.96 -51.31
C ALA A 559 -31.48 -1.84 -50.06
N ILE A 560 -32.07 -1.51 -48.90
CA ILE A 560 -31.35 -1.37 -47.62
C ILE A 560 -30.93 -2.74 -47.06
N SER A 561 -31.79 -3.75 -47.19
CA SER A 561 -31.48 -5.13 -46.78
C SER A 561 -30.48 -5.81 -47.74
N LEU A 562 -30.53 -5.50 -49.04
CA LEU A 562 -29.51 -5.93 -50.02
C LEU A 562 -28.15 -5.27 -49.79
N CYS A 563 -28.08 -3.98 -49.43
CA CYS A 563 -26.82 -3.33 -49.09
C CYS A 563 -26.23 -3.87 -47.76
N GLY A 564 -27.08 -4.11 -46.75
CA GLY A 564 -26.67 -4.75 -45.49
C GLY A 564 -26.17 -6.19 -45.70
N ALA A 565 -26.89 -6.97 -46.52
CA ALA A 565 -26.49 -8.32 -46.90
C ALA A 565 -25.23 -8.32 -47.76
N ALA A 566 -25.06 -7.37 -48.70
CA ALA A 566 -23.86 -7.25 -49.52
C ALA A 566 -22.63 -6.88 -48.68
N ILE A 567 -22.75 -6.00 -47.70
CA ILE A 567 -21.66 -5.66 -46.77
C ILE A 567 -21.34 -6.84 -45.84
N ALA A 568 -22.36 -7.58 -45.37
CA ALA A 568 -22.18 -8.80 -44.58
C ALA A 568 -21.52 -9.91 -45.40
N ILE A 569 -21.95 -10.12 -46.65
CA ILE A 569 -21.39 -11.07 -47.60
C ILE A 569 -19.97 -10.68 -47.97
N VAL A 570 -19.65 -9.40 -48.20
CA VAL A 570 -18.28 -8.94 -48.41
C VAL A 570 -17.42 -9.13 -47.16
N GLY A 571 -17.94 -8.90 -45.95
CA GLY A 571 -17.24 -9.18 -44.69
C GLY A 571 -17.00 -10.67 -44.45
N ILE A 572 -17.96 -11.53 -44.81
CA ILE A 572 -17.86 -13.00 -44.73
C ILE A 572 -16.93 -13.53 -45.82
N LEU A 573 -17.05 -13.05 -47.07
CA LEU A 573 -16.18 -13.42 -48.18
C LEU A 573 -14.75 -12.94 -47.97
N TYR A 574 -14.52 -11.78 -47.37
CA TYR A 574 -13.17 -11.32 -46.98
C TYR A 574 -12.61 -12.16 -45.80
N GLY A 575 -13.46 -12.54 -44.84
CA GLY A 575 -13.08 -13.48 -43.77
C GLY A 575 -12.82 -14.92 -44.24
N LEU A 576 -13.42 -15.33 -45.38
CA LEU A 576 -13.22 -16.62 -46.02
C LEU A 576 -12.10 -16.60 -47.08
N SER A 577 -11.81 -15.45 -47.69
CA SER A 577 -10.85 -15.34 -48.80
C SER A 577 -9.42 -15.11 -48.37
N ASP A 578 -9.12 -14.95 -47.07
CA ASP A 578 -7.72 -14.83 -46.67
C ASP A 578 -7.34 -15.33 -45.27
N PHE A 579 -7.35 -16.67 -45.13
CA PHE A 579 -6.53 -17.37 -44.14
C PHE A 579 -5.45 -18.26 -44.78
N ASP A 580 -5.66 -18.77 -46.00
CA ASP A 580 -4.70 -19.66 -46.69
C ASP A 580 -3.81 -18.95 -47.73
N LEU A 581 -4.19 -17.77 -48.24
CA LEU A 581 -3.42 -17.08 -49.28
C LEU A 581 -2.38 -16.13 -48.69
N ILE A 582 -2.69 -15.39 -47.61
CA ILE A 582 -1.71 -14.57 -46.86
C ILE A 582 -0.65 -15.42 -46.16
N ASP A 583 -0.99 -16.61 -45.63
CA ASP A 583 0.01 -17.49 -45.01
C ASP A 583 0.94 -18.11 -46.07
N LYS A 584 0.39 -18.48 -47.26
CA LYS A 584 1.17 -18.88 -48.44
C LYS A 584 2.05 -17.75 -48.99
N LEU A 585 1.52 -16.54 -49.12
CA LEU A 585 2.27 -15.37 -49.60
C LEU A 585 3.34 -14.93 -48.60
N ARG A 586 3.14 -15.16 -47.29
CA ARG A 586 4.14 -14.88 -46.26
C ARG A 586 5.23 -15.93 -46.19
N THR A 587 4.91 -17.21 -46.41
CA THR A 587 5.92 -18.26 -46.58
C THR A 587 6.71 -18.06 -47.88
N ASP A 588 6.08 -17.57 -48.94
CA ASP A 588 6.78 -17.22 -50.19
C ASP A 588 7.59 -15.92 -50.05
N GLU A 589 7.13 -14.92 -49.30
CA GLU A 589 7.90 -13.70 -49.01
C GLU A 589 9.14 -13.98 -48.15
N LEU A 590 9.03 -14.86 -47.13
CA LEU A 590 10.16 -15.30 -46.31
C LEU A 590 11.17 -16.17 -47.09
N ASN A 591 10.74 -16.86 -48.15
CA ASN A 591 11.62 -17.62 -49.04
C ASN A 591 12.16 -16.80 -50.22
N SER A 592 11.60 -15.61 -50.48
CA SER A 592 11.95 -14.77 -51.65
C SER A 592 12.88 -13.61 -51.33
N THR A 593 13.27 -13.42 -50.07
CA THR A 593 14.29 -12.44 -49.65
C THR A 593 15.69 -12.70 -50.22
N ASP A 594 15.89 -13.78 -50.98
CA ASP A 594 17.10 -14.05 -51.78
C ASP A 594 17.03 -13.56 -53.24
N LYS A 595 15.94 -12.93 -53.69
CA LYS A 595 15.85 -12.43 -55.07
C LYS A 595 15.46 -10.96 -55.14
N LEU A 596 16.41 -10.11 -54.74
CA LEU A 596 16.53 -8.78 -55.33
C LEU A 596 16.76 -8.95 -56.85
N PHE A 597 15.82 -8.48 -57.67
CA PHE A 597 16.01 -7.62 -58.86
C PHE A 597 14.85 -7.74 -59.87
N GLN A 598 14.18 -6.59 -60.06
CA GLN A 598 13.38 -6.13 -61.22
C GLN A 598 12.05 -6.81 -61.60
N ALA A 599 10.96 -6.02 -61.51
CA ALA A 599 9.95 -5.87 -62.57
C ALA A 599 9.09 -4.60 -62.35
N PRO A 600 8.61 -3.92 -63.42
CA PRO A 600 7.90 -2.65 -63.31
C PRO A 600 6.45 -2.83 -62.85
N SER A 601 5.95 -1.89 -62.06
CA SER A 601 4.58 -1.88 -61.53
C SER A 601 3.53 -1.68 -62.63
N LYS A 602 2.54 -2.58 -62.69
CA LYS A 602 1.34 -2.43 -63.53
C LYS A 602 0.56 -1.16 -63.16
N PRO A 603 -0.13 -0.51 -64.12
CA PRO A 603 -0.95 0.66 -63.82
C PRO A 603 -2.15 0.26 -62.96
N ARG A 604 -2.30 0.90 -61.79
CA ARG A 604 -3.43 0.72 -60.88
C ARG A 604 -4.76 1.02 -61.59
N THR A 605 -5.69 0.08 -61.51
CA THR A 605 -7.03 0.20 -62.10
C THR A 605 -7.85 1.30 -61.39
N PHE A 606 -8.91 1.77 -62.04
CA PHE A 606 -9.84 2.75 -61.47
C PHE A 606 -10.41 2.30 -60.10
N MET A 607 -10.65 0.99 -59.95
CA MET A 607 -11.07 0.38 -58.69
C MET A 607 -10.00 0.51 -57.60
N ASP A 608 -8.72 0.31 -57.92
CA ASP A 608 -7.61 0.49 -56.96
C ASP A 608 -7.50 1.94 -56.47
N ARG A 609 -7.85 2.92 -57.30
CA ARG A 609 -7.87 4.34 -56.90
C ARG A 609 -9.05 4.67 -56.01
N ILE A 610 -10.22 4.07 -56.26
CA ILE A 610 -11.42 4.18 -55.40
C ILE A 610 -11.17 3.51 -54.04
N PHE A 611 -10.61 2.30 -54.04
CA PHE A 611 -10.24 1.60 -52.81
C PHE A 611 -9.17 2.36 -52.03
N ALA A 612 -8.15 2.92 -52.70
CA ALA A 612 -7.14 3.74 -52.04
C ALA A 612 -7.70 5.05 -51.47
N SER A 613 -8.70 5.67 -52.10
CA SER A 613 -9.33 6.91 -51.61
C SER A 613 -10.37 6.67 -50.51
N LEU A 614 -11.13 5.57 -50.56
CA LEU A 614 -11.92 5.07 -49.42
C LEU A 614 -11.00 4.74 -48.23
N PHE A 615 -9.89 4.04 -48.48
CA PHE A 615 -8.93 3.69 -47.46
C PHE A 615 -8.16 4.90 -46.91
N LEU A 616 -7.94 5.95 -47.71
CA LEU A 616 -7.31 7.20 -47.26
C LEU A 616 -8.14 7.87 -46.15
N VAL A 617 -9.46 7.92 -46.33
CA VAL A 617 -10.40 8.47 -45.33
C VAL A 617 -10.41 7.60 -44.06
N PHE A 618 -10.38 6.26 -44.18
CA PHE A 618 -10.27 5.35 -43.03
C PHE A 618 -8.91 5.46 -42.31
N SER A 619 -7.82 5.59 -43.06
CA SER A 619 -6.44 5.69 -42.53
C SER A 619 -6.19 6.99 -41.77
N MET A 620 -6.96 8.05 -42.07
CA MET A 620 -6.88 9.34 -41.38
C MET A 620 -7.39 9.27 -39.93
N PHE A 621 -8.21 8.26 -39.60
CA PHE A 621 -8.74 7.99 -38.26
C PHE A 621 -8.07 6.80 -37.54
N LEU A 622 -7.04 6.17 -38.14
CA LEU A 622 -6.38 4.99 -37.60
C LEU A 622 -4.93 5.30 -37.19
N PRO A 623 -4.51 5.03 -35.93
CA PRO A 623 -3.12 5.20 -35.54
C PRO A 623 -2.21 4.17 -36.27
N LYS A 624 -0.99 4.59 -36.64
CA LYS A 624 0.02 3.83 -37.42
C LYS A 624 0.38 2.41 -36.89
N ARG A 625 -0.13 1.97 -35.73
CA ARG A 625 0.15 0.63 -35.15
C ARG A 625 -0.87 -0.47 -35.51
N VAL A 626 -1.83 -0.19 -36.40
CA VAL A 626 -2.83 -1.19 -36.84
C VAL A 626 -2.28 -2.19 -37.88
N GLU A 627 -1.01 -2.05 -38.30
CA GLU A 627 -0.32 -2.98 -39.21
C GLU A 627 -0.03 -4.38 -38.61
N SER A 628 -0.31 -4.62 -37.32
CA SER A 628 -0.17 -5.98 -36.75
C SER A 628 -1.36 -6.88 -37.09
N VAL A 629 -1.09 -8.17 -37.34
CA VAL A 629 -2.08 -9.26 -37.60
C VAL A 629 -3.27 -9.24 -36.63
N ARG A 630 -3.07 -8.78 -35.39
CA ARG A 630 -4.15 -8.67 -34.38
C ARG A 630 -5.06 -7.46 -34.59
N GLY A 631 -4.57 -6.37 -35.17
CA GLY A 631 -5.35 -5.17 -35.51
C GLY A 631 -6.43 -5.42 -36.56
N GLY A 632 -6.11 -6.22 -37.59
CA GLY A 632 -7.04 -6.65 -38.63
C GLY A 632 -8.23 -7.45 -38.08
N ASN A 633 -8.00 -8.32 -37.08
CA ASN A 633 -9.06 -9.09 -36.43
C ASN A 633 -10.08 -8.21 -35.69
N TYR A 634 -9.67 -7.05 -35.18
CA TYR A 634 -10.60 -6.14 -34.52
C TYR A 634 -11.43 -5.32 -35.51
N LEU A 635 -10.83 -4.95 -36.65
CA LEU A 635 -11.49 -4.27 -37.76
C LEU A 635 -12.57 -5.17 -38.40
N LEU A 636 -12.24 -6.45 -38.58
CA LEU A 636 -13.17 -7.47 -39.08
C LEU A 636 -14.37 -7.66 -38.12
N ARG A 637 -14.12 -7.70 -36.81
CA ARG A 637 -15.18 -7.82 -35.79
C ARG A 637 -16.06 -6.58 -35.70
N GLY A 638 -15.48 -5.38 -35.84
CA GLY A 638 -16.24 -4.13 -35.90
C GLY A 638 -17.14 -4.06 -37.13
N ALA A 639 -16.61 -4.42 -38.29
CA ALA A 639 -17.38 -4.51 -39.54
C ALA A 639 -18.51 -5.55 -39.45
N LEU A 640 -18.24 -6.70 -38.83
CA LEU A 640 -19.24 -7.75 -38.58
C LEU A 640 -20.38 -7.27 -37.66
N VAL A 641 -20.07 -6.54 -36.57
CA VAL A 641 -21.09 -6.00 -35.66
C VAL A 641 -21.96 -4.95 -36.36
N VAL A 642 -21.37 -4.08 -37.18
CA VAL A 642 -22.10 -3.11 -38.01
C VAL A 642 -22.98 -3.85 -39.03
N ALA A 643 -22.45 -4.87 -39.70
CA ALA A 643 -23.19 -5.66 -40.68
C ALA A 643 -24.36 -6.42 -40.04
N ILE A 644 -24.15 -7.06 -38.88
CA ILE A 644 -25.22 -7.74 -38.12
C ILE A 644 -26.26 -6.73 -37.63
N THR A 645 -25.85 -5.55 -37.17
CA THR A 645 -26.75 -4.48 -36.75
C THR A 645 -27.67 -4.05 -37.88
N ILE A 646 -27.10 -3.79 -39.06
CA ILE A 646 -27.85 -3.41 -40.26
C ILE A 646 -28.75 -4.56 -40.71
N LEU A 647 -28.28 -5.81 -40.61
CA LEU A 647 -29.03 -7.01 -40.97
C LEU A 647 -30.21 -7.29 -40.02
N VAL A 648 -30.05 -7.11 -38.71
CA VAL A 648 -31.14 -7.26 -37.72
C VAL A 648 -32.20 -6.18 -37.91
N VAL A 649 -31.78 -4.92 -38.11
CA VAL A 649 -32.70 -3.81 -38.39
C VAL A 649 -33.41 -4.02 -39.73
N GLY A 650 -32.70 -4.48 -40.75
CA GLY A 650 -33.25 -4.83 -42.07
C GLY A 650 -34.19 -6.04 -42.04
N SER A 651 -33.90 -7.06 -41.23
CA SER A 651 -34.73 -8.26 -41.08
C SER A 651 -36.01 -7.96 -40.30
N ALA A 652 -35.93 -7.16 -39.24
CA ALA A 652 -37.11 -6.64 -38.53
C ALA A 652 -38.00 -5.79 -39.44
N TYR A 653 -37.42 -5.14 -40.46
CA TYR A 653 -38.15 -4.40 -41.47
C TYR A 653 -38.81 -5.30 -42.53
N TYR A 654 -38.21 -6.45 -42.85
CA TYR A 654 -38.73 -7.43 -43.81
C TYR A 654 -39.90 -8.24 -43.24
N VAL A 655 -39.88 -8.56 -41.94
CA VAL A 655 -40.95 -9.31 -41.25
C VAL A 655 -42.10 -8.38 -40.84
N ARG A 656 -42.74 -7.75 -41.84
CA ARG A 656 -43.97 -6.93 -41.71
C ARG A 656 -45.22 -7.76 -41.35
N GLY A 657 -45.04 -8.72 -40.45
CA GLY A 657 -46.03 -9.64 -39.91
C GLY A 657 -45.82 -9.98 -38.42
N LEU A 658 -44.77 -9.48 -37.76
CA LEU A 658 -44.71 -9.48 -36.29
C LEU A 658 -45.48 -8.25 -35.78
N GLY A 659 -46.55 -8.50 -35.02
CA GLY A 659 -47.65 -7.57 -34.74
C GLY A 659 -47.28 -6.26 -34.01
N SER A 660 -48.32 -5.48 -33.69
CA SER A 660 -48.33 -4.13 -33.08
C SER A 660 -47.58 -3.95 -31.74
N TRP A 661 -46.84 -4.96 -31.29
CA TRP A 661 -46.13 -5.01 -30.01
C TRP A 661 -44.66 -4.53 -30.09
N LEU A 662 -44.03 -4.51 -31.27
CA LEU A 662 -42.64 -4.04 -31.42
C LEU A 662 -42.55 -2.53 -31.76
N PRO A 663 -41.57 -1.78 -31.21
CA PRO A 663 -41.30 -0.40 -31.60
C PRO A 663 -40.98 -0.28 -33.09
N SER A 664 -41.24 0.89 -33.69
CA SER A 664 -40.91 1.10 -35.10
C SER A 664 -39.41 0.94 -35.36
N PRO A 665 -38.99 0.48 -36.56
CA PRO A 665 -37.58 0.28 -36.89
C PRO A 665 -36.69 1.50 -36.64
N ILE A 666 -37.22 2.72 -36.87
CA ILE A 666 -36.53 4.00 -36.58
C ILE A 666 -36.28 4.14 -35.08
N LYS A 667 -37.25 3.77 -34.23
CA LYS A 667 -37.08 3.80 -32.78
C LYS A 667 -36.07 2.78 -32.31
N ILE A 668 -36.11 1.55 -32.85
CA ILE A 668 -35.10 0.51 -32.56
C ILE A 668 -33.70 0.98 -32.97
N SER A 669 -33.55 1.55 -34.17
CA SER A 669 -32.29 2.15 -34.64
C SER A 669 -31.83 3.30 -33.73
N SER A 670 -32.73 4.17 -33.30
CA SER A 670 -32.45 5.27 -32.38
C SER A 670 -31.98 4.77 -31.00
N MET A 671 -32.62 3.72 -30.46
CA MET A 671 -32.20 3.09 -29.20
C MET A 671 -30.80 2.49 -29.33
N LEU A 672 -30.54 1.73 -30.40
CA LEU A 672 -29.26 1.11 -30.61
C LEU A 672 -28.15 2.15 -30.83
N ARG A 673 -28.43 3.22 -31.58
CA ARG A 673 -27.53 4.38 -31.71
C ARG A 673 -27.19 4.95 -30.34
N ASN A 674 -28.18 5.21 -29.49
CA ASN A 674 -27.96 5.80 -28.18
C ASN A 674 -27.19 4.85 -27.26
N LEU A 675 -27.45 3.54 -27.31
CA LEU A 675 -26.70 2.52 -26.58
C LEU A 675 -25.25 2.41 -27.05
N LEU A 676 -25.00 2.45 -28.35
CA LEU A 676 -23.65 2.43 -28.93
C LEU A 676 -22.89 3.71 -28.59
N LEU A 677 -23.54 4.87 -28.63
CA LEU A 677 -22.94 6.14 -28.23
C LEU A 677 -22.57 6.12 -26.74
N ALA A 678 -23.51 5.73 -25.88
CA ALA A 678 -23.28 5.59 -24.45
C ALA A 678 -22.18 4.55 -24.15
N GLY A 679 -22.24 3.37 -24.77
CA GLY A 679 -21.23 2.32 -24.60
C GLY A 679 -19.84 2.75 -25.07
N GLY A 680 -19.76 3.45 -26.20
CA GLY A 680 -18.52 3.99 -26.75
C GLY A 680 -17.89 5.05 -25.84
N VAL A 681 -18.69 6.01 -25.37
CA VAL A 681 -18.25 7.03 -24.40
C VAL A 681 -17.82 6.37 -23.08
N LEU A 682 -18.62 5.44 -22.55
CA LEU A 682 -18.31 4.73 -21.31
C LEU A 682 -17.02 3.92 -21.41
N CYS A 683 -16.73 3.27 -22.54
CA CYS A 683 -15.47 2.56 -22.76
C CYS A 683 -14.27 3.53 -22.74
N GLY A 684 -14.41 4.69 -23.40
CA GLY A 684 -13.37 5.74 -23.38
C GLY A 684 -13.15 6.32 -21.97
N LEU A 685 -14.25 6.65 -21.28
CA LEU A 685 -14.21 7.10 -19.89
C LEU A 685 -13.63 6.04 -18.96
N TRP A 686 -13.90 4.76 -19.20
CA TRP A 686 -13.36 3.66 -18.40
C TRP A 686 -11.83 3.60 -18.50
N VAL A 687 -11.26 3.80 -19.69
CA VAL A 687 -9.79 3.85 -19.87
C VAL A 687 -9.18 5.00 -19.06
N SER A 688 -9.80 6.18 -19.12
CA SER A 688 -9.34 7.36 -18.38
C SER A 688 -9.53 7.21 -16.87
N ALA A 689 -10.68 6.72 -16.42
CA ALA A 689 -11.04 6.57 -15.02
C ALA A 689 -10.24 5.48 -14.30
N ASN A 690 -9.80 4.44 -15.00
CA ASN A 690 -8.91 3.41 -14.43
C ASN A 690 -7.42 3.75 -14.60
N HIS A 691 -7.10 4.97 -15.03
CA HIS A 691 -5.73 5.47 -15.19
C HIS A 691 -4.82 4.51 -15.97
N LEU A 692 -5.34 3.78 -16.96
CA LEU A 692 -4.60 2.67 -17.60
C LEU A 692 -3.29 3.14 -18.22
N THR A 693 -3.29 4.29 -18.88
CA THR A 693 -2.09 4.87 -19.50
C THR A 693 -1.01 5.17 -18.46
N GLU A 694 -1.41 5.73 -17.32
CA GLU A 694 -0.51 6.08 -16.23
C GLU A 694 0.02 4.82 -15.53
N ASN A 695 -0.86 3.85 -15.25
CA ASN A 695 -0.48 2.57 -14.68
C ASN A 695 0.48 1.76 -15.58
N ILE A 696 0.29 1.78 -16.90
CA ILE A 696 1.23 1.17 -17.85
C ILE A 696 2.61 1.85 -17.76
N ARG A 697 2.66 3.19 -17.76
CA ARG A 697 3.91 3.94 -17.65
C ARG A 697 4.63 3.62 -16.34
N ARG A 698 3.92 3.61 -15.21
CA ARG A 698 4.48 3.30 -13.89
C ARG A 698 5.05 1.88 -13.84
N TYR A 699 4.27 0.89 -14.27
CA TYR A 699 4.74 -0.50 -14.27
C TYR A 699 5.90 -0.75 -15.24
N ALA A 700 5.92 -0.10 -16.40
CA ALA A 700 7.05 -0.17 -17.32
C ALA A 700 8.34 0.47 -16.73
N SER A 701 8.20 1.55 -15.95
CA SER A 701 9.32 2.14 -15.22
C SER A 701 9.88 1.18 -14.17
N MET A 702 9.00 0.52 -13.41
CA MET A 702 9.40 -0.48 -12.41
C MET A 702 10.02 -1.72 -13.05
N GLU A 703 9.47 -2.19 -14.16
CA GLU A 703 10.04 -3.28 -14.97
C GLU A 703 11.49 -2.98 -15.36
N SER A 704 11.76 -1.80 -15.92
CA SER A 704 13.11 -1.37 -16.31
C SER A 704 14.06 -1.32 -15.11
N MET A 705 13.61 -0.77 -13.97
CA MET A 705 14.39 -0.72 -12.74
C MET A 705 14.74 -2.12 -12.22
N PHE A 706 13.77 -3.03 -12.16
CA PHE A 706 14.00 -4.40 -11.70
C PHE A 706 14.87 -5.20 -12.67
N ASN A 707 14.76 -4.98 -13.98
CA ASN A 707 15.65 -5.58 -14.96
C ASN A 707 17.11 -5.15 -14.75
N GLY A 708 17.35 -3.84 -14.63
CA GLY A 708 18.69 -3.32 -14.34
C GLY A 708 19.25 -3.78 -12.99
N ALA A 709 18.37 -3.95 -11.98
CA ALA A 709 18.76 -4.53 -10.71
C ALA A 709 19.16 -6.01 -10.84
N ASP A 710 18.41 -6.83 -11.60
CA ASP A 710 18.72 -8.25 -11.81
C ASP A 710 20.07 -8.45 -12.50
N GLU A 711 20.35 -7.65 -13.54
CA GLU A 711 21.63 -7.68 -14.26
C GLU A 711 22.81 -7.37 -13.32
N ARG A 712 22.73 -6.28 -12.55
CA ARG A 712 23.78 -5.88 -11.59
C ARG A 712 23.94 -6.90 -10.47
N PHE A 713 22.83 -7.41 -9.92
CA PHE A 713 22.86 -8.44 -8.89
C PHE A 713 23.57 -9.70 -9.41
N GLY A 714 23.30 -10.11 -10.65
CA GLY A 714 23.98 -11.22 -11.28
C GLY A 714 25.49 -11.01 -11.45
N GLN A 715 25.90 -9.81 -11.86
CA GLN A 715 27.33 -9.45 -11.97
C GLN A 715 28.03 -9.50 -10.62
N TYR A 716 27.42 -8.96 -9.56
CA TYR A 716 28.00 -9.00 -8.21
C TYR A 716 28.10 -10.43 -7.67
N LEU A 717 27.07 -11.26 -7.84
CA LEU A 717 27.13 -12.65 -7.41
C LEU A 717 28.23 -13.44 -8.12
N ALA A 718 28.47 -13.18 -9.41
CA ALA A 718 29.58 -13.80 -10.14
C ALA A 718 30.96 -13.29 -9.65
N ALA A 719 31.06 -12.02 -9.27
CA ALA A 719 32.29 -11.45 -8.71
C ALA A 719 32.65 -12.03 -7.32
N CYS A 720 31.69 -12.62 -6.60
CA CYS A 720 31.96 -13.31 -5.34
C CYS A 720 32.81 -14.58 -5.51
N ASP A 721 32.99 -15.12 -6.73
CA ASP A 721 33.79 -16.33 -6.96
C ASP A 721 35.31 -16.12 -6.76
N GLY A 722 35.75 -14.90 -6.50
CA GLY A 722 37.14 -14.58 -6.15
C GLY A 722 37.54 -15.02 -4.73
N ASN A 723 38.84 -15.28 -4.53
CA ASN A 723 39.39 -15.73 -3.23
C ASN A 723 39.77 -14.59 -2.27
N ASP A 724 39.71 -13.32 -2.69
CA ASP A 724 40.09 -12.18 -1.83
C ASP A 724 38.96 -11.81 -0.85
N PRO A 725 39.14 -12.01 0.48
CA PRO A 725 38.09 -11.75 1.47
C PRO A 725 37.63 -10.29 1.51
N VAL A 726 38.53 -9.33 1.23
CA VAL A 726 38.20 -7.89 1.26
C VAL A 726 37.30 -7.54 0.08
N VAL A 727 37.59 -8.09 -1.09
CA VAL A 727 36.76 -7.91 -2.29
C VAL A 727 35.40 -8.57 -2.09
N VAL A 728 35.37 -9.80 -1.56
CA VAL A 728 34.11 -10.52 -1.31
C VAL A 728 33.20 -9.76 -0.34
N GLN A 729 33.77 -9.21 0.75
CA GLN A 729 32.99 -8.41 1.69
C GLN A 729 32.43 -7.13 1.05
N ARG A 730 33.25 -6.41 0.27
CA ARG A 730 32.79 -5.23 -0.47
C ARG A 730 31.63 -5.55 -1.42
N VAL A 731 31.72 -6.68 -2.13
CA VAL A 731 30.66 -7.13 -3.04
C VAL A 731 29.36 -7.44 -2.27
N PHE A 732 29.43 -8.03 -1.08
CA PHE A 732 28.24 -8.23 -0.24
C PHE A 732 27.62 -6.90 0.19
N ASP A 733 28.43 -5.91 0.53
CA ASP A 733 27.95 -4.57 0.87
C ASP A 733 27.31 -3.88 -0.35
N ASP A 734 27.89 -4.01 -1.54
CA ASP A 734 27.33 -3.48 -2.79
C ASP A 734 25.97 -4.13 -3.13
N ILE A 735 25.83 -5.45 -2.96
CA ILE A 735 24.56 -6.17 -3.14
C ILE A 735 23.53 -5.68 -2.11
N ARG A 736 23.93 -5.55 -0.84
CA ARG A 736 23.06 -5.04 0.22
C ARG A 736 22.57 -3.62 -0.10
N SER A 737 23.46 -2.73 -0.52
CA SER A 737 23.12 -1.37 -0.95
C SER A 737 22.16 -1.38 -2.14
N LEU A 738 22.34 -2.28 -3.11
CA LEU A 738 21.41 -2.46 -4.23
C LEU A 738 20.01 -2.89 -3.76
N ILE A 739 19.92 -3.87 -2.86
CA ILE A 739 18.65 -4.34 -2.27
C ILE A 739 17.94 -3.21 -1.51
N ILE A 740 18.68 -2.43 -0.72
CA ILE A 740 18.14 -1.26 0.00
C ILE A 740 17.62 -0.22 -1.00
N ALA A 741 18.39 0.09 -2.04
CA ALA A 741 18.00 1.06 -3.07
C ALA A 741 16.73 0.63 -3.81
N VAL A 742 16.65 -0.62 -4.26
CA VAL A 742 15.45 -1.18 -4.91
C VAL A 742 14.24 -1.11 -3.99
N GLY A 743 14.41 -1.39 -2.70
CA GLY A 743 13.35 -1.22 -1.70
C GLY A 743 12.92 0.23 -1.54
N ARG A 744 13.88 1.16 -1.44
CA ARG A 744 13.62 2.61 -1.30
C ARG A 744 12.93 3.22 -2.52
N GLU A 745 13.08 2.66 -3.71
CA GLU A 745 12.31 3.06 -4.91
C GLU A 745 10.94 2.37 -4.98
N SER A 746 10.85 1.12 -4.55
CA SER A 746 9.58 0.35 -4.54
C SER A 746 8.56 0.91 -3.54
N LEU A 747 9.02 1.47 -2.42
CA LEU A 747 8.18 2.02 -1.36
C LEU A 747 7.39 3.27 -1.83
N PRO A 748 8.01 4.31 -2.43
CA PRO A 748 7.32 5.43 -3.06
C PRO A 748 6.35 5.03 -4.17
N GLU A 749 6.70 4.06 -5.03
CA GLU A 749 5.76 3.61 -6.07
C GLU A 749 4.48 3.05 -5.46
N ASN A 750 4.61 2.20 -4.44
CA ASN A 750 3.47 1.64 -3.75
C ASN A 750 2.67 2.73 -2.99
N ALA A 751 3.35 3.74 -2.44
CA ALA A 751 2.71 4.90 -1.84
C ALA A 751 1.90 5.71 -2.88
N ASP A 752 2.48 6.01 -4.04
CA ASP A 752 1.82 6.73 -5.12
C ASP A 752 0.63 5.94 -5.69
N TRP A 753 0.76 4.62 -5.79
CA TRP A 753 -0.36 3.73 -6.09
C TRP A 753 -1.48 3.89 -5.06
N LEU A 754 -1.14 3.85 -3.76
CA LEU A 754 -2.11 4.01 -2.67
C LEU A 754 -2.86 5.35 -2.80
N PHE A 755 -2.17 6.46 -3.05
CA PHE A 755 -2.81 7.77 -3.22
C PHE A 755 -3.72 7.85 -4.44
N THR A 756 -3.34 7.19 -5.53
CA THR A 756 -4.13 7.21 -6.77
C THR A 756 -5.44 6.42 -6.62
N HIS A 757 -5.45 5.40 -5.76
CA HIS A 757 -6.58 4.46 -5.66
C HIS A 757 -7.46 4.68 -4.42
N ARG A 758 -6.94 5.33 -3.36
CA ARG A 758 -7.68 5.56 -2.12
C ARG A 758 -8.88 6.49 -2.36
N ALA A 759 -10.08 5.99 -2.04
CA ALA A 759 -11.34 6.72 -2.25
C ALA A 759 -11.50 7.99 -1.39
N ARG A 760 -10.84 8.03 -0.22
CA ARG A 760 -10.75 9.22 0.62
C ARG A 760 -9.32 9.76 0.52
N PRO A 761 -9.12 11.02 0.08
CA PRO A 761 -7.80 11.60 0.08
C PRO A 761 -7.26 11.63 1.51
N VAL A 762 -5.95 11.46 1.64
CA VAL A 762 -5.29 11.57 2.96
C VAL A 762 -5.41 13.02 3.38
N GLU A 763 -6.18 13.26 4.43
CA GLU A 763 -6.25 14.60 5.01
C GLU A 763 -4.92 14.86 5.72
N PRO A 764 -4.21 15.96 5.38
CA PRO A 764 -3.06 16.37 6.17
C PRO A 764 -3.50 16.63 7.61
N VAL A 765 -2.57 16.55 8.55
CA VAL A 765 -2.84 16.94 9.95
C VAL A 765 -3.45 18.34 9.92
N SER A 766 -4.71 18.46 10.30
CA SER A 766 -5.43 19.74 10.27
C SER A 766 -4.81 20.66 11.31
N THR A 767 -4.18 21.74 10.86
CA THR A 767 -3.66 22.81 11.73
C THR A 767 -4.77 23.69 12.30
#